data_AF-A0A7G7G9B1-F1
#
_entry.id   AF-A0A7G7G9B1-F1
#
_cell.length_a   1.000
_cell.length_b   1.000
_cell.length_c   1.000
_cell.angle_alpha   90.00
_cell.angle_beta   90.00
_cell.angle_gamma   90.00
#
_symmetry.space_group_name_H-M   'P 1'
#
loop_
_entity.id
_entity.type
_entity.pdbx_description
1 polymer ?
#
loop_
_entity_poly.entity_id
_entity_poly.type
_entity_poly.pdbx_seq_one_letter_code
_entity_poly.pdbx_strand_id
1 'polypeptide(L)'
;MRSLFLSPLRKFFGAAILCLFTLGLWSYRVVKETPRILIFSKTAAFRHASIEAGQKAFRQMGQQHGFAVDTTENAARFTEENLKKYRAVVFLNTTGDVLNPIQQNAFERYIQAGGGYLGIHAAADTEYGWPWYNKLAGAWFESHPNPDNVQKGTFIVQDKTHPATSFLPEKWERIDEFYSYKNISPDIKVLLKIDEKTYRGGTNGDNHPMAWYQEFDGGRSFYTASGHTDATFAEPLFLKHLYAGLHYVMGGDAPKPLNYSKAKVKRMPEENRFSKVVLEEKLDEPMELTVLPDNRVLFVERRGNLKMYSPVTGKTKVVTKIPVNTKVTDKEGKVGEDEGGLLGITKDPDFLKNNWIYLYYSPEGREAKNILARYEFKDNELVLASKKVILEVPTQREISGHAAGSLAFDAQGNLYISTGDNINPQQSNGFSPSDERPGRSPFDAQMTSANTNDLRGKILRIHPEADGSYTIPVGNLFPKGTSKTRPEIYTMGHRNPFRISIDPKTNYLYWGDIGPDAAQANEKRGPAGQDEVGQARQAGNYGWPYFVGDNKPYYKYDFATNQSGELYNPEKPINNSVNNTGLNQLPQAQKAFIWYPYAESKEFPLVGAGGRSAMAGPVFYADQFKNAKRSFPDYYDGKLLIYEWMRGWLMAVTLDANGNYSSMERIMPSYKFSNPSDLEFGPDGDLYMLEYGSGWFTQNDDARLVRIEYNAGNRKPVVQIASSKKGGAVPFKAQLSSKGTQDADNDALKYTWKVVPQNGGNAKTYNEANPTITLDKAGVYKATLTVTDTKGGSSSRSLEIMAGNEEPVLTFETKNSNQTFFFPNQPFEYEVKVSDKEDGSLANGKIKPEAVAMNIDYLPEGYDLVTIAQGHRSADAAAGVVKGRSLIESSDCKACHSIDKKSIGPAYKQVAFKYKNDAGAAERLAKKVISGGSGVWGEVAMSAHPQLTSADATEMVKYVLSLAQENQAVPSLPVKGSYTMAIPAGDKGEGRFVVRAAYKDKGSAGVPSITAEKTLLLRNARIPAGKADKVESVMKYGTIIIASVNNSSIGFSNVDLTNISLIAFNAAALKAQLNAAGGFIEVHLDAPTGKLIGQTPFIATQEAANPTSMPPAITAKLANVSGMHDVYFVFKNDKAPAGQSLFVVINVEFQNSQSANAGTHPTMGAAPKLTAKDLEAYAGKYKMSGLPFEYIEVIPKAGKLLMSAGGNEGELTPGAEADVFAGGNGTIIKFGRNPNKQVATLTLQVQGLSFEGAK
;
A
#
# COMPACT_ATOMS: atom_id res chain seq x y z
N MET A 1 46.47 80.57 18.18
CA MET A 1 47.90 80.21 18.29
C MET A 1 48.10 78.96 17.45
N ARG A 2 48.71 79.02 16.24
CA ARG A 2 50.14 78.76 15.97
C ARG A 2 50.66 77.67 16.93
N SER A 3 51.12 76.49 16.51
CA SER A 3 52.00 76.11 15.39
C SER A 3 52.20 74.57 15.48
N LEU A 4 52.91 73.79 14.66
CA LEU A 4 53.93 73.97 13.63
C LEU A 4 54.03 72.55 12.95
N PHE A 5 54.09 72.49 11.61
CA PHE A 5 54.97 71.68 10.73
C PHE A 5 55.42 70.25 11.13
N LEU A 6 55.66 69.23 10.28
CA LEU A 6 55.50 68.86 8.86
C LEU A 6 56.09 67.42 8.74
N SER A 7 55.82 66.69 7.64
CA SER A 7 56.59 65.55 7.05
C SER A 7 56.03 64.12 7.25
N PRO A 8 56.43 63.11 6.43
CA PRO A 8 56.21 62.97 4.99
C PRO A 8 55.34 61.75 4.67
N LEU A 9 54.37 61.38 5.52
CA LEU A 9 53.62 60.11 5.36
C LEU A 9 52.47 60.13 4.33
N ARG A 10 52.02 61.31 3.87
CA ARG A 10 50.80 61.41 3.05
C ARG A 10 50.96 61.04 1.57
N LYS A 11 52.19 61.02 1.03
CA LYS A 11 52.43 60.61 -0.37
C LYS A 11 52.61 59.09 -0.56
N PHE A 12 52.93 58.34 0.49
CA PHE A 12 52.98 56.86 0.44
C PHE A 12 51.62 56.19 0.63
N PHE A 13 50.68 56.82 1.35
CA PHE A 13 49.34 56.27 1.54
C PHE A 13 48.45 56.35 0.28
N GLY A 14 48.63 57.36 -0.57
CA GLY A 14 47.86 57.49 -1.82
C GLY A 14 48.23 56.45 -2.88
N ALA A 15 49.51 56.09 -3.00
CA ALA A 15 49.98 55.07 -3.94
C ALA A 15 49.69 53.64 -3.44
N ALA A 16 49.75 53.40 -2.11
CA ALA A 16 49.41 52.11 -1.53
C ALA A 16 47.90 51.78 -1.63
N ILE A 17 47.02 52.78 -1.50
CA ILE A 17 45.56 52.57 -1.62
C ILE A 17 45.14 52.35 -3.08
N LEU A 18 45.80 52.98 -4.06
CA LEU A 18 45.52 52.73 -5.48
C LEU A 18 46.03 51.36 -5.95
N CYS A 19 47.21 50.91 -5.46
CA CYS A 19 47.69 49.55 -5.72
C CYS A 19 46.87 48.46 -4.99
N LEU A 20 46.34 48.74 -3.80
CA LEU A 20 45.43 47.82 -3.08
C LEU A 20 44.05 47.71 -3.74
N PHE A 21 43.56 48.78 -4.39
CA PHE A 21 42.32 48.71 -5.19
C PHE A 21 42.53 48.02 -6.55
N THR A 22 43.70 48.16 -7.20
CA THR A 22 43.99 47.45 -8.46
C THR A 22 44.39 45.99 -8.27
N LEU A 23 44.96 45.61 -7.12
CA LEU A 23 45.22 44.20 -6.75
C LEU A 23 44.01 43.51 -6.09
N GLY A 24 43.09 44.27 -5.46
CA GLY A 24 41.82 43.77 -4.94
C GLY A 24 40.79 43.44 -6.03
N LEU A 25 40.88 44.05 -7.22
CA LEU A 25 39.99 43.79 -8.35
C LEU A 25 40.46 42.65 -9.29
N TRP A 26 41.62 42.03 -9.01
CA TRP A 26 42.13 40.84 -9.75
C TRP A 26 42.12 39.54 -8.93
N SER A 27 41.44 39.56 -7.77
CA SER A 27 41.32 38.40 -6.87
C SER A 27 39.88 37.95 -6.62
N TYR A 28 38.90 38.47 -7.34
CA TYR A 28 37.67 37.71 -7.57
C TYR A 28 37.97 36.67 -8.64
N ARG A 29 38.75 35.64 -8.28
CA ARG A 29 38.52 34.34 -8.89
C ARG A 29 37.09 34.01 -8.53
N VAL A 30 36.17 34.20 -9.48
CA VAL A 30 34.93 33.42 -9.51
C VAL A 30 35.41 31.99 -9.36
N VAL A 31 35.30 31.42 -8.16
CA VAL A 31 35.49 29.99 -7.95
C VAL A 31 34.39 29.37 -8.79
N LYS A 32 34.74 28.99 -10.03
CA LYS A 32 33.85 28.28 -10.93
C LYS A 32 33.49 27.01 -10.19
N GLU A 33 32.27 26.94 -9.64
CA GLU A 33 31.85 25.80 -8.82
C GLU A 33 32.18 24.51 -9.57
N THR A 34 32.96 23.64 -8.93
CA THR A 34 33.36 22.36 -9.50
C THR A 34 32.10 21.59 -9.92
N PRO A 35 31.98 21.16 -11.20
CA PRO A 35 30.86 20.34 -11.64
C PRO A 35 30.69 19.13 -10.72
N ARG A 36 29.45 18.71 -10.47
CA ARG A 36 29.13 17.64 -9.51
C ARG A 36 28.17 16.64 -10.13
N ILE A 37 28.31 15.37 -9.77
CA ILE A 37 27.37 14.31 -10.16
C ILE A 37 26.81 13.62 -8.92
N LEU A 38 25.58 13.11 -9.04
CA LEU A 38 24.94 12.30 -8.01
C LEU A 38 24.86 10.86 -8.50
N ILE A 39 25.50 9.92 -7.79
CA ILE A 39 25.34 8.49 -8.04
C ILE A 39 24.22 7.98 -7.14
N PHE A 40 23.17 7.49 -7.78
CA PHE A 40 22.02 6.87 -7.14
C PHE A 40 22.03 5.37 -7.40
N SER A 41 22.01 4.57 -6.33
CA SER A 41 22.13 3.10 -6.40
C SER A 41 21.14 2.38 -5.49
N LYS A 42 19.96 2.98 -5.27
CA LYS A 42 18.87 2.33 -4.53
C LYS A 42 18.32 1.17 -5.36
N THR A 43 18.05 0.03 -4.72
CA THR A 43 17.46 -1.15 -5.34
C THR A 43 16.22 -1.55 -4.54
N ALA A 44 15.07 -1.68 -5.20
CA ALA A 44 13.83 -2.25 -4.65
C ALA A 44 13.67 -3.75 -5.00
N ALA A 45 14.48 -4.26 -5.93
CA ALA A 45 14.55 -5.67 -6.31
C ALA A 45 15.99 -6.21 -6.18
N PHE A 46 16.57 -6.79 -7.24
CA PHE A 46 17.89 -7.41 -7.20
C PHE A 46 19.02 -6.38 -6.94
N ARG A 47 20.01 -6.75 -6.12
CA ARG A 47 21.16 -5.90 -5.79
C ARG A 47 22.45 -6.43 -6.39
N HIS A 48 23.12 -5.60 -7.18
CA HIS A 48 24.36 -5.94 -7.87
C HIS A 48 25.58 -5.70 -6.96
N ALA A 49 26.50 -6.67 -6.88
CA ALA A 49 27.75 -6.54 -6.10
C ALA A 49 28.65 -5.39 -6.62
N SER A 50 28.58 -5.14 -7.93
CA SER A 50 29.40 -4.13 -8.64
C SER A 50 29.04 -2.67 -8.35
N ILE A 51 28.00 -2.40 -7.56
CA ILE A 51 27.65 -1.03 -7.15
C ILE A 51 28.85 -0.35 -6.45
N GLU A 52 29.54 -1.04 -5.54
CA GLU A 52 30.68 -0.46 -4.82
C GLU A 52 31.87 -0.21 -5.75
N ALA A 53 32.15 -1.14 -6.67
CA ALA A 53 33.18 -0.99 -7.68
C ALA A 53 32.89 0.21 -8.61
N GLY A 54 31.63 0.37 -9.05
CA GLY A 54 31.20 1.50 -9.85
C GLY A 54 31.31 2.84 -9.13
N GLN A 55 30.87 2.92 -7.86
CA GLN A 55 31.03 4.13 -7.04
C GLN A 55 32.51 4.51 -6.89
N LYS A 56 33.39 3.52 -6.67
CA LYS A 56 34.85 3.75 -6.60
C LYS A 56 35.41 4.26 -7.92
N ALA A 57 35.02 3.65 -9.04
CA ALA A 57 35.44 4.07 -10.37
C ALA A 57 35.05 5.52 -10.67
N PHE A 58 33.81 5.94 -10.36
CA PHE A 58 33.40 7.33 -10.53
C PHE A 58 34.14 8.31 -9.63
N ARG A 59 34.42 7.95 -8.37
CA ARG A 59 35.23 8.82 -7.47
C ARG A 59 36.63 9.04 -8.03
N GLN A 60 37.26 7.99 -8.56
CA GLN A 60 38.57 8.09 -9.22
C GLN A 60 38.48 8.93 -10.50
N MET A 61 37.45 8.72 -11.31
CA MET A 61 37.19 9.50 -12.52
C MET A 61 36.97 10.99 -12.20
N GLY A 62 36.25 11.32 -11.13
CA GLY A 62 36.06 12.69 -10.66
C GLY A 62 37.36 13.37 -10.25
N GLN A 63 38.26 12.64 -9.57
CA GLN A 63 39.60 13.12 -9.24
C GLN A 63 40.46 13.37 -10.50
N GLN A 64 40.35 12.49 -11.50
CA GLN A 64 41.12 12.58 -12.75
C GLN A 64 40.64 13.71 -13.67
N HIS A 65 39.32 13.95 -13.72
CA HIS A 65 38.70 14.85 -14.69
C HIS A 65 38.10 16.13 -14.08
N GLY A 66 38.27 16.35 -12.77
CA GLY A 66 37.95 17.63 -12.13
C GLY A 66 36.46 17.86 -11.83
N PHE A 67 35.75 16.82 -11.36
CA PHE A 67 34.36 16.93 -10.89
C PHE A 67 34.14 16.23 -9.55
N ALA A 68 33.18 16.73 -8.77
CA ALA A 68 32.79 16.16 -7.48
C ALA A 68 31.77 15.03 -7.62
N VAL A 69 31.82 14.04 -6.73
CA VAL A 69 30.94 12.86 -6.76
C VAL A 69 30.29 12.69 -5.40
N ASP A 70 28.95 12.73 -5.37
CA ASP A 70 28.16 12.33 -4.21
C ASP A 70 27.48 10.99 -4.51
N THR A 71 27.35 10.13 -3.49
CA THR A 71 26.69 8.83 -3.59
C THR A 71 25.51 8.75 -2.63
N THR A 72 24.38 8.20 -3.06
CA THR A 72 23.23 7.98 -2.18
C THR A 72 22.37 6.80 -2.61
N GLU A 73 21.75 6.15 -1.63
CA GLU A 73 20.65 5.19 -1.83
C GLU A 73 19.33 5.77 -1.28
N ASN A 74 19.35 7.01 -0.77
CA ASN A 74 18.18 7.65 -0.19
C ASN A 74 17.41 8.45 -1.26
N ALA A 75 16.27 7.91 -1.70
CA ALA A 75 15.39 8.56 -2.66
C ALA A 75 14.86 9.93 -2.19
N ALA A 76 14.83 10.22 -0.88
CA ALA A 76 14.45 11.54 -0.36
C ALA A 76 15.43 12.66 -0.79
N ARG A 77 16.56 12.33 -1.42
CA ARG A 77 17.46 13.29 -2.06
C ARG A 77 16.99 13.78 -3.43
N PHE A 78 15.95 13.18 -4.01
CA PHE A 78 15.33 13.62 -5.27
C PHE A 78 14.35 14.77 -5.00
N THR A 79 14.90 15.90 -4.60
CA THR A 79 14.19 17.18 -4.50
C THR A 79 14.78 18.17 -5.49
N GLU A 80 13.97 19.10 -5.99
CA GLU A 80 14.45 20.14 -6.89
C GLU A 80 15.63 20.94 -6.28
N GLU A 81 15.54 21.26 -4.99
CA GLU A 81 16.57 22.00 -4.26
C GLU A 81 17.92 21.27 -4.20
N ASN A 82 17.88 19.94 -4.08
CA ASN A 82 19.10 19.14 -4.08
C ASN A 82 19.62 18.90 -5.50
N LEU A 83 18.74 18.57 -6.45
CA LEU A 83 19.09 18.24 -7.83
C LEU A 83 19.74 19.41 -8.58
N LYS A 84 19.44 20.66 -8.21
CA LYS A 84 20.08 21.88 -8.73
C LYS A 84 21.62 21.87 -8.67
N LYS A 85 22.20 21.10 -7.75
CA LYS A 85 23.64 21.02 -7.52
C LYS A 85 24.38 20.14 -8.54
N TYR A 86 23.67 19.29 -9.28
CA TYR A 86 24.26 18.23 -10.07
C TYR A 86 24.12 18.47 -11.58
N ARG A 87 25.16 18.11 -12.33
CA ARG A 87 25.17 18.14 -13.80
C ARG A 87 24.64 16.87 -14.41
N ALA A 88 24.87 15.74 -13.74
CA ALA A 88 24.35 14.45 -14.11
C ALA A 88 23.91 13.67 -12.86
N VAL A 89 22.85 12.89 -13.01
CA VAL A 89 22.45 11.85 -12.06
C VAL A 89 22.73 10.51 -12.72
N VAL A 90 23.50 9.67 -12.04
CA VAL A 90 23.87 8.34 -12.49
C VAL A 90 22.98 7.33 -11.78
N PHE A 91 22.21 6.55 -12.52
CA PHE A 91 21.50 5.39 -12.00
C PHE A 91 22.43 4.19 -12.15
N LEU A 92 23.11 3.86 -11.05
CA LEU A 92 24.11 2.79 -11.01
C LEU A 92 23.44 1.52 -10.48
N ASN A 93 23.04 0.63 -11.40
CA ASN A 93 22.46 -0.66 -11.08
C ASN A 93 21.22 -0.58 -10.15
N THR A 94 20.37 0.42 -10.35
CA THR A 94 19.06 0.52 -9.68
C THR A 94 18.14 -0.61 -10.17
N THR A 95 17.19 -1.06 -9.35
CA THR A 95 16.19 -2.08 -9.76
C THR A 95 14.84 -1.84 -9.10
N GLY A 96 13.74 -2.11 -9.79
CA GLY A 96 12.36 -1.90 -9.33
C GLY A 96 11.91 -0.43 -9.26
N ASP A 97 10.81 -0.15 -8.56
CA ASP A 97 10.28 1.21 -8.37
C ASP A 97 10.94 1.87 -7.16
N VAL A 98 11.80 2.86 -7.41
CA VAL A 98 12.74 3.41 -6.42
C VAL A 98 12.40 4.84 -6.01
N LEU A 99 11.61 5.56 -6.81
CA LEU A 99 11.13 6.93 -6.61
C LEU A 99 9.61 6.95 -6.43
N ASN A 100 9.13 7.82 -5.54
CA ASN A 100 7.70 8.12 -5.41
C ASN A 100 7.27 9.25 -6.37
N PRO A 101 5.97 9.55 -6.55
CA PRO A 101 5.50 10.55 -7.52
C PRO A 101 6.09 11.96 -7.38
N ILE A 102 6.33 12.44 -6.15
CA ILE A 102 6.97 13.74 -5.91
C ILE A 102 8.43 13.73 -6.38
N GLN A 103 9.14 12.62 -6.12
CA GLN A 103 10.53 12.43 -6.53
C GLN A 103 10.65 12.25 -8.05
N GLN A 104 9.71 11.53 -8.67
CA GLN A 104 9.58 11.42 -10.13
C GLN A 104 9.36 12.80 -10.76
N ASN A 105 8.43 13.60 -10.25
CA ASN A 105 8.18 14.97 -10.70
C ASN A 105 9.44 15.85 -10.58
N ALA A 106 10.15 15.79 -9.44
CA ALA A 106 11.39 16.53 -9.26
C ALA A 106 12.48 16.11 -10.26
N PHE A 107 12.57 14.82 -10.58
CA PHE A 107 13.55 14.29 -11.52
C PHE A 107 13.22 14.64 -12.97
N GLU A 108 11.96 14.56 -13.37
CA GLU A 108 11.50 15.02 -14.70
C GLU A 108 11.79 16.51 -14.90
N ARG A 109 11.46 17.35 -13.91
CA ARG A 109 11.79 18.78 -13.95
C ARG A 109 13.29 19.03 -14.04
N TYR A 110 14.11 18.21 -13.37
CA TYR A 110 15.56 18.28 -13.46
C TYR A 110 16.07 17.98 -14.87
N ILE A 111 15.54 16.95 -15.54
CA ILE A 111 15.88 16.65 -16.94
C ILE A 111 15.42 17.79 -17.85
N GLN A 112 14.20 18.28 -17.69
CA GLN A 112 13.67 19.42 -18.47
C GLN A 112 14.44 20.73 -18.27
N ALA A 113 15.07 20.90 -17.10
CA ALA A 113 15.96 22.02 -16.81
C ALA A 113 17.33 21.90 -17.50
N GLY A 114 17.63 20.79 -18.19
CA GLY A 114 18.89 20.52 -18.87
C GLY A 114 19.81 19.55 -18.12
N GLY A 115 19.30 18.84 -17.11
CA GLY A 115 20.04 17.84 -16.35
C GLY A 115 20.41 16.62 -17.17
N GLY A 116 21.56 16.02 -16.88
CA GLY A 116 22.01 14.77 -17.48
C GLY A 116 21.53 13.53 -16.71
N TYR A 117 21.24 12.45 -17.43
CA TYR A 117 20.98 11.12 -16.92
C TYR A 117 21.95 10.11 -17.51
N LEU A 118 22.60 9.31 -16.66
CA LEU A 118 23.42 8.17 -17.06
C LEU A 118 22.87 6.90 -16.43
N GLY A 119 22.29 6.02 -17.24
CA GLY A 119 21.85 4.69 -16.82
C GLY A 119 22.93 3.64 -17.06
N ILE A 120 23.16 2.78 -16.06
CA ILE A 120 24.13 1.70 -16.15
C ILE A 120 23.44 0.38 -15.83
N HIS A 121 23.55 -0.56 -16.76
CA HIS A 121 23.12 -1.95 -16.67
C HIS A 121 21.71 -2.11 -16.10
N ALA A 122 21.55 -2.31 -14.79
CA ALA A 122 20.22 -2.54 -14.21
C ALA A 122 19.31 -1.31 -14.20
N ALA A 123 19.81 -0.12 -14.54
CA ALA A 123 18.98 1.07 -14.68
C ALA A 123 17.81 0.92 -15.68
N ALA A 124 17.85 -0.05 -16.60
CA ALA A 124 16.71 -0.41 -17.46
C ALA A 124 15.67 -1.31 -16.77
N ASP A 125 16.00 -1.95 -15.65
CA ASP A 125 15.12 -2.73 -14.77
C ASP A 125 14.51 -1.83 -13.66
N THR A 126 14.11 -0.60 -13.99
CA THR A 126 13.72 0.43 -13.01
C THR A 126 12.49 1.21 -13.48
N GLU A 127 11.59 1.57 -12.55
CA GLU A 127 10.41 2.44 -12.76
C GLU A 127 9.43 1.96 -13.86
N TYR A 128 8.99 0.71 -13.81
CA TYR A 128 8.05 0.15 -14.80
C TYR A 128 6.68 0.84 -14.81
N GLY A 129 6.28 1.41 -13.67
CA GLY A 129 5.04 2.18 -13.54
C GLY A 129 5.10 3.59 -14.13
N TRP A 130 6.26 4.02 -14.66
CA TRP A 130 6.48 5.39 -15.13
C TRP A 130 6.92 5.41 -16.61
N PRO A 131 5.99 5.40 -17.58
CA PRO A 131 6.32 5.35 -19.01
C PRO A 131 7.24 6.47 -19.52
N TRP A 132 7.25 7.64 -18.86
CA TRP A 132 8.20 8.71 -19.17
C TRP A 132 9.64 8.28 -18.88
N TYR A 133 9.90 7.52 -17.81
CA TYR A 133 11.21 6.96 -17.51
C TYR A 133 11.67 5.96 -18.56
N ASN A 134 10.79 5.10 -19.08
CA ASN A 134 11.14 4.21 -20.20
C ASN A 134 11.69 5.00 -21.39
N LYS A 135 11.06 6.13 -21.71
CA LYS A 135 11.54 7.00 -22.79
C LYS A 135 12.88 7.66 -22.46
N LEU A 136 13.11 8.06 -21.19
CA LEU A 136 14.39 8.60 -20.74
C LEU A 136 15.52 7.55 -20.80
N ALA A 137 15.29 6.37 -20.23
CA ALA A 137 16.25 5.26 -20.20
C ALA A 137 16.49 4.68 -21.60
N GLY A 138 15.44 4.66 -22.43
CA GLY A 138 15.45 4.24 -23.83
C GLY A 138 14.87 2.85 -24.06
N ALA A 139 14.86 1.98 -23.04
CA ALA A 139 14.20 0.68 -23.08
C ALA A 139 14.03 0.13 -21.65
N TRP A 140 13.16 -0.87 -21.50
CA TRP A 140 12.98 -1.60 -20.25
C TRP A 140 13.57 -3.01 -20.34
N PHE A 141 14.04 -3.52 -19.22
CA PHE A 141 14.49 -4.90 -19.09
C PHE A 141 13.35 -5.88 -19.40
N GLU A 142 13.70 -6.94 -20.14
CA GLU A 142 12.82 -8.07 -20.46
C GLU A 142 13.36 -9.37 -19.86
N SER A 143 14.63 -9.67 -20.10
CA SER A 143 15.27 -10.90 -19.64
C SER A 143 16.80 -10.79 -19.68
N HIS A 144 17.48 -11.79 -19.10
CA HIS A 144 18.94 -11.95 -19.17
C HIS A 144 19.30 -13.42 -19.52
N PRO A 145 20.56 -13.72 -19.86
CA PRO A 145 20.99 -15.06 -20.19
C PRO A 145 20.80 -16.08 -19.05
N ASN A 146 20.47 -17.34 -19.38
CA ASN A 146 20.18 -18.43 -18.44
C ASN A 146 20.62 -19.78 -19.10
N PRO A 147 21.25 -20.75 -18.40
CA PRO A 147 21.61 -20.82 -16.97
C PRO A 147 22.75 -19.91 -16.52
N ASP A 148 23.69 -19.60 -17.42
CA ASP A 148 24.84 -18.75 -17.09
C ASP A 148 24.54 -17.31 -17.48
N ASN A 149 24.38 -16.42 -16.50
CA ASN A 149 23.99 -15.04 -16.75
C ASN A 149 25.16 -14.15 -17.20
N VAL A 150 26.37 -14.38 -16.67
CA VAL A 150 27.61 -13.72 -17.11
C VAL A 150 28.29 -14.55 -18.19
N GLN A 151 28.40 -14.01 -19.40
CA GLN A 151 28.96 -14.70 -20.56
C GLN A 151 29.94 -13.82 -21.33
N LYS A 152 30.80 -14.45 -22.13
CA LYS A 152 31.58 -13.75 -23.14
C LYS A 152 30.67 -13.43 -24.33
N GLY A 153 30.66 -12.17 -24.77
CA GLY A 153 29.92 -11.72 -25.94
C GLY A 153 30.68 -10.63 -26.71
N THR A 154 30.28 -10.41 -27.95
CA THR A 154 30.93 -9.44 -28.85
C THR A 154 30.03 -8.26 -29.14
N PHE A 155 30.47 -7.08 -28.73
CA PHE A 155 29.81 -5.83 -29.13
C PHE A 155 30.29 -5.38 -30.51
N ILE A 156 29.36 -4.93 -31.35
CA ILE A 156 29.60 -4.35 -32.67
C ILE A 156 29.37 -2.84 -32.58
N VAL A 157 30.41 -2.05 -32.84
CA VAL A 157 30.33 -0.59 -32.82
C VAL A 157 29.56 -0.09 -34.04
N GLN A 158 28.43 0.59 -33.79
CA GLN A 158 27.57 1.13 -34.85
C GLN A 158 27.99 2.53 -35.30
N ASP A 159 28.51 3.35 -34.37
CA ASP A 159 28.98 4.71 -34.65
C ASP A 159 30.43 4.86 -34.18
N LYS A 160 31.36 5.02 -35.13
CA LYS A 160 32.79 5.24 -34.88
C LYS A 160 33.17 6.71 -34.72
N THR A 161 32.23 7.63 -34.94
CA THR A 161 32.47 9.07 -34.88
C THR A 161 32.15 9.65 -33.51
N HIS A 162 31.24 9.02 -32.76
CA HIS A 162 30.85 9.48 -31.43
C HIS A 162 32.02 9.35 -30.42
N PRO A 163 32.28 10.37 -29.57
CA PRO A 163 33.38 10.34 -28.60
C PRO A 163 33.38 9.15 -27.63
N ALA A 164 32.20 8.59 -27.35
CA ALA A 164 32.08 7.42 -26.47
C ALA A 164 32.52 6.10 -27.11
N THR A 165 32.67 6.03 -28.44
CA THR A 165 32.93 4.78 -29.17
C THR A 165 34.04 4.89 -30.21
N SER A 166 34.52 6.09 -30.53
CA SER A 166 35.55 6.33 -31.54
C SER A 166 36.89 5.65 -31.26
N PHE A 167 37.20 5.38 -29.99
CA PHE A 167 38.41 4.68 -29.56
C PHE A 167 38.24 3.17 -29.39
N LEU A 168 37.01 2.64 -29.50
CA LEU A 168 36.75 1.22 -29.37
C LEU A 168 37.17 0.48 -30.66
N PRO A 169 37.54 -0.82 -30.60
CA PRO A 169 37.70 -1.66 -31.80
C PRO A 169 36.34 -1.88 -32.49
N GLU A 170 36.30 -2.25 -33.77
CA GLU A 170 35.03 -2.51 -34.50
C GLU A 170 34.19 -3.59 -33.84
N LYS A 171 34.86 -4.66 -33.41
CA LYS A 171 34.33 -5.72 -32.57
C LYS A 171 35.02 -5.64 -31.21
N TRP A 172 34.24 -5.49 -30.16
CA TRP A 172 34.73 -5.38 -28.78
C TRP A 172 34.21 -6.57 -27.97
N GLU A 173 35.07 -7.55 -27.75
CA GLU A 173 34.75 -8.72 -26.92
C GLU A 173 34.84 -8.37 -25.45
N ARG A 174 33.86 -8.83 -24.67
CA ARG A 174 33.88 -8.67 -23.21
C ARG A 174 33.04 -9.72 -22.49
N ILE A 175 33.26 -9.83 -21.18
CA ILE A 175 32.52 -10.73 -20.29
C ILE A 175 31.66 -9.86 -19.38
N ASP A 176 30.35 -9.97 -19.49
CA ASP A 176 29.36 -9.22 -18.67
C ASP A 176 28.01 -9.96 -18.71
N GLU A 177 26.98 -9.41 -18.06
CA GLU A 177 25.58 -9.85 -18.22
C GLU A 177 24.87 -8.99 -19.27
N PHE A 178 24.31 -9.64 -20.31
CA PHE A 178 23.74 -8.94 -21.47
C PHE A 178 22.21 -8.98 -21.46
N TYR A 179 21.58 -7.90 -20.98
CA TYR A 179 20.13 -7.77 -20.93
C TYR A 179 19.48 -7.71 -22.30
N SER A 180 18.38 -8.45 -22.45
CA SER A 180 17.37 -8.22 -23.48
C SER A 180 16.34 -7.19 -23.01
N TYR A 181 15.78 -6.45 -23.97
CA TYR A 181 14.90 -5.33 -23.70
C TYR A 181 13.52 -5.45 -24.37
N LYS A 182 12.51 -4.85 -23.74
CA LYS A 182 11.19 -4.57 -24.31
C LYS A 182 10.96 -3.06 -24.42
N ASN A 183 9.97 -2.67 -25.22
CA ASN A 183 9.57 -1.26 -25.42
C ASN A 183 10.73 -0.34 -25.76
N ILE A 184 11.65 -0.82 -26.62
CA ILE A 184 12.81 -0.06 -27.09
C ILE A 184 12.31 1.17 -27.86
N SER A 185 12.72 2.36 -27.40
CA SER A 185 12.33 3.62 -28.01
C SER A 185 12.98 3.75 -29.40
N PRO A 186 12.22 4.15 -30.44
CA PRO A 186 12.78 4.39 -31.77
C PRO A 186 13.69 5.63 -31.84
N ASP A 187 13.62 6.50 -30.83
CA ASP A 187 14.34 7.79 -30.80
C ASP A 187 15.80 7.66 -30.31
N ILE A 188 16.20 6.50 -29.78
CA ILE A 188 17.56 6.28 -29.28
C ILE A 188 18.57 6.20 -30.42
N LYS A 189 19.76 6.76 -30.20
CA LYS A 189 20.89 6.64 -31.13
C LYS A 189 21.82 5.54 -30.65
N VAL A 190 21.74 4.38 -31.30
CA VAL A 190 22.50 3.18 -30.92
C VAL A 190 23.98 3.37 -31.24
N LEU A 191 24.83 3.18 -30.23
CA LEU A 191 26.29 3.24 -30.32
C LEU A 191 26.92 1.85 -30.41
N LEU A 192 26.39 0.90 -29.65
CA LEU A 192 26.85 -0.48 -29.57
C LEU A 192 25.65 -1.42 -29.73
N LYS A 193 25.83 -2.49 -30.51
CA LYS A 193 24.94 -3.66 -30.52
C LYS A 193 25.70 -4.89 -30.01
N ILE A 194 25.02 -5.94 -29.57
CA ILE A 194 25.65 -7.24 -29.33
C ILE A 194 25.33 -8.22 -30.46
N ASP A 195 26.28 -9.09 -30.79
CA ASP A 195 26.05 -10.24 -31.66
C ASP A 195 25.52 -11.43 -30.84
N GLU A 196 24.21 -11.69 -30.91
CA GLU A 196 23.56 -12.80 -30.20
C GLU A 196 24.09 -14.19 -30.58
N LYS A 197 24.88 -14.33 -31.66
CA LYS A 197 25.54 -15.60 -32.02
C LYS A 197 26.77 -15.89 -31.16
N THR A 198 27.25 -14.91 -30.40
CA THR A 198 28.49 -15.01 -29.60
C THR A 198 28.25 -15.42 -28.15
N TYR A 199 26.99 -15.47 -27.72
CA TYR A 199 26.57 -15.92 -26.39
C TYR A 199 25.20 -16.63 -26.49
N ARG A 200 24.64 -17.12 -25.39
CA ARG A 200 23.33 -17.81 -25.39
C ARG A 200 22.29 -17.04 -24.58
N GLY A 201 21.05 -16.97 -25.07
CA GLY A 201 19.91 -16.43 -24.31
C GLY A 201 19.44 -15.02 -24.71
N GLY A 202 20.00 -14.42 -25.76
CA GLY A 202 19.47 -13.19 -26.36
C GLY A 202 18.09 -13.39 -27.00
N THR A 203 17.26 -12.33 -26.98
CA THR A 203 15.87 -12.37 -27.49
C THR A 203 15.51 -11.15 -28.35
N ASN A 204 16.45 -10.24 -28.63
CA ASN A 204 16.23 -9.05 -29.43
C ASN A 204 16.70 -9.20 -30.90
N GLY A 205 17.40 -10.29 -31.23
CA GLY A 205 17.88 -10.58 -32.58
C GLY A 205 18.94 -9.58 -33.07
N ASP A 206 18.96 -9.30 -34.38
CA ASP A 206 19.96 -8.39 -35.00
C ASP A 206 19.83 -6.91 -34.54
N ASN A 207 18.78 -6.58 -33.80
CA ASN A 207 18.50 -5.24 -33.28
C ASN A 207 18.61 -5.21 -31.75
N HIS A 208 19.73 -5.71 -31.22
CA HIS A 208 20.00 -5.74 -29.78
C HIS A 208 20.97 -4.63 -29.33
N PRO A 209 20.46 -3.45 -28.90
CA PRO A 209 21.31 -2.33 -28.49
C PRO A 209 21.94 -2.56 -27.11
N MET A 210 23.22 -2.20 -26.96
CA MET A 210 24.00 -2.33 -25.71
C MET A 210 24.48 -1.00 -25.15
N ALA A 211 24.54 0.04 -25.97
CA ALA A 211 24.75 1.41 -25.49
C ALA A 211 24.10 2.37 -26.47
N TRP A 212 23.52 3.44 -25.95
CA TRP A 212 22.86 4.46 -26.76
C TRP A 212 22.83 5.80 -26.04
N TYR A 213 22.53 6.85 -26.81
CA TYR A 213 22.37 8.19 -26.31
C TYR A 213 21.19 8.89 -26.96
N GLN A 214 20.71 9.95 -26.32
CA GLN A 214 19.69 10.83 -26.87
C GLN A 214 19.71 12.20 -26.17
N GLU A 215 19.17 13.20 -26.86
CA GLU A 215 18.66 14.42 -26.23
C GLU A 215 17.20 14.11 -25.89
N PHE A 216 16.82 14.25 -24.62
CA PHE A 216 15.51 13.83 -24.14
C PHE A 216 14.87 14.89 -23.25
N ASP A 217 13.71 15.36 -23.68
CA ASP A 217 12.85 16.33 -22.98
C ASP A 217 13.58 17.56 -22.40
N GLY A 218 14.59 18.06 -23.11
CA GLY A 218 15.38 19.24 -22.71
C GLY A 218 16.72 18.93 -22.03
N GLY A 219 16.92 17.69 -21.59
CA GLY A 219 18.17 17.17 -21.03
C GLY A 219 18.86 16.15 -21.95
N ARG A 220 19.84 15.45 -21.39
CA ARG A 220 20.64 14.43 -22.12
C ARG A 220 20.58 13.10 -21.39
N SER A 221 20.41 12.03 -22.16
CA SER A 221 20.43 10.66 -21.66
C SER A 221 21.53 9.86 -22.36
N PHE A 222 22.24 9.08 -21.57
CA PHE A 222 23.18 8.06 -22.04
C PHE A 222 22.92 6.78 -21.25
N TYR A 223 22.96 5.65 -21.93
CA TYR A 223 22.80 4.34 -21.30
C TYR A 223 23.87 3.38 -21.81
N THR A 224 24.38 2.54 -20.90
CA THR A 224 25.23 1.38 -21.22
C THR A 224 24.71 0.15 -20.49
N ALA A 225 24.55 -0.96 -21.22
CA ALA A 225 24.11 -2.26 -20.71
C ALA A 225 25.18 -2.96 -19.86
N SER A 226 26.45 -2.60 -20.04
CA SER A 226 27.56 -3.18 -19.27
C SER A 226 27.71 -2.50 -17.91
N GLY A 227 28.16 -3.27 -16.91
CA GLY A 227 28.28 -2.82 -15.53
C GLY A 227 27.75 -3.82 -14.50
N HIS A 228 27.49 -5.08 -14.88
CA HIS A 228 27.07 -6.13 -13.95
C HIS A 228 28.22 -6.54 -13.03
N THR A 229 29.43 -6.69 -13.59
CA THR A 229 30.59 -7.25 -12.88
C THR A 229 31.53 -6.16 -12.33
N ASP A 230 32.24 -6.48 -11.24
CA ASP A 230 33.30 -5.61 -10.70
C ASP A 230 34.42 -5.36 -11.71
N ALA A 231 34.77 -6.41 -12.49
CA ALA A 231 35.83 -6.36 -13.49
C ALA A 231 35.53 -5.33 -14.59
N THR A 232 34.26 -5.14 -14.96
CA THR A 232 33.83 -4.12 -15.91
C THR A 232 34.30 -2.72 -15.48
N PHE A 233 34.21 -2.40 -14.18
CA PHE A 233 34.65 -1.10 -13.63
C PHE A 233 36.17 -0.94 -13.45
N ALA A 234 36.96 -1.96 -13.80
CA ALA A 234 38.42 -1.88 -13.89
C ALA A 234 38.94 -1.89 -15.34
N GLU A 235 38.08 -2.19 -16.32
CA GLU A 235 38.46 -2.32 -17.72
C GLU A 235 38.75 -0.94 -18.36
N PRO A 236 39.95 -0.68 -18.90
CA PRO A 236 40.32 0.64 -19.42
C PRO A 236 39.43 1.16 -20.55
N LEU A 237 39.04 0.30 -21.51
CA LEU A 237 38.17 0.71 -22.61
C LEU A 237 36.76 1.07 -22.11
N PHE A 238 36.24 0.32 -21.13
CA PHE A 238 34.95 0.63 -20.52
C PHE A 238 34.99 1.91 -19.71
N LEU A 239 36.02 2.14 -18.90
CA LEU A 239 36.15 3.37 -18.13
C LEU A 239 36.20 4.60 -19.04
N LYS A 240 36.87 4.49 -20.19
CA LYS A 240 36.89 5.54 -21.21
C LYS A 240 35.52 5.74 -21.87
N HIS A 241 34.78 4.65 -22.14
CA HIS A 241 33.41 4.70 -22.68
C HIS A 241 32.44 5.35 -21.69
N LEU A 242 32.51 4.92 -20.43
CA LEU A 242 31.70 5.42 -19.33
C LEU A 242 31.96 6.90 -19.07
N TYR A 243 33.23 7.34 -19.04
CA TYR A 243 33.57 8.75 -18.91
C TYR A 243 33.06 9.58 -20.07
N ALA A 244 33.23 9.11 -21.32
CA ALA A 244 32.77 9.85 -22.49
C ALA A 244 31.23 9.98 -22.51
N GLY A 245 30.50 8.93 -22.10
CA GLY A 245 29.05 9.00 -21.89
C GLY A 245 28.65 9.97 -20.78
N LEU A 246 29.34 9.92 -19.63
CA LEU A 246 29.12 10.87 -18.53
C LEU A 246 29.39 12.32 -18.97
N HIS A 247 30.49 12.55 -19.67
CA HIS A 247 30.90 13.85 -20.19
C HIS A 247 29.85 14.40 -21.16
N TYR A 248 29.32 13.56 -22.05
CA TYR A 248 28.21 13.92 -22.92
C TYR A 248 27.00 14.42 -22.09
N VAL A 249 26.52 13.64 -21.13
CA VAL A 249 25.31 14.03 -20.38
C VAL A 249 25.50 15.23 -19.47
N MET A 250 26.72 15.44 -18.94
CA MET A 250 27.10 16.65 -18.20
C MET A 250 27.04 17.93 -19.06
N GLY A 251 27.05 17.80 -20.39
CA GLY A 251 27.00 18.92 -21.34
C GLY A 251 28.34 19.25 -22.01
N GLY A 252 29.27 18.29 -22.05
CA GLY A 252 30.57 18.41 -22.67
C GLY A 252 31.51 19.38 -21.94
N ASP A 253 32.46 19.97 -22.67
CA ASP A 253 33.51 20.84 -22.11
C ASP A 253 32.97 22.17 -21.55
N ALA A 254 31.74 22.54 -21.92
CA ALA A 254 31.09 23.80 -21.55
C ALA A 254 29.67 23.57 -20.98
N PRO A 255 29.54 22.94 -19.80
CA PRO A 255 28.24 22.63 -19.21
C PRO A 255 27.48 23.91 -18.84
N LYS A 256 26.22 24.02 -19.27
CA LYS A 256 25.34 25.16 -18.96
C LYS A 256 24.65 24.98 -17.61
N PRO A 257 24.46 26.03 -16.78
CA PRO A 257 23.59 25.99 -15.59
C PRO A 257 22.21 25.40 -15.90
N LEU A 258 21.68 24.61 -14.96
CA LEU A 258 20.30 24.13 -15.08
C LEU A 258 19.34 25.31 -15.08
N ASN A 259 18.38 25.30 -15.98
CA ASN A 259 17.35 26.34 -16.06
C ASN A 259 15.96 25.75 -15.84
N TYR A 260 15.53 25.75 -14.58
CA TYR A 260 14.20 25.27 -14.18
C TYR A 260 13.04 26.12 -14.73
N SER A 261 13.30 27.31 -15.30
CA SER A 261 12.26 28.05 -16.03
C SER A 261 11.84 27.36 -17.33
N LYS A 262 12.60 26.36 -17.80
CA LYS A 262 12.28 25.53 -18.97
C LYS A 262 11.49 24.27 -18.63
N ALA A 263 11.33 23.95 -17.35
CA ALA A 263 10.55 22.79 -16.93
C ALA A 263 9.09 22.98 -17.33
N LYS A 264 8.56 22.03 -18.12
CA LYS A 264 7.21 22.05 -18.66
C LYS A 264 6.22 21.51 -17.63
N VAL A 265 6.59 20.45 -16.91
CA VAL A 265 5.73 19.92 -15.84
C VAL A 265 5.82 20.83 -14.62
N LYS A 266 4.67 21.14 -14.05
CA LYS A 266 4.56 21.95 -12.83
C LYS A 266 5.12 21.19 -11.64
N ARG A 267 5.56 21.93 -10.62
CA ARG A 267 6.06 21.32 -9.37
C ARG A 267 4.89 20.72 -8.60
N MET A 268 4.94 19.41 -8.37
CA MET A 268 3.95 18.73 -7.54
C MET A 268 4.05 19.28 -6.09
N PRO A 269 2.93 19.68 -5.47
CA PRO A 269 2.94 20.16 -4.10
C PRO A 269 3.19 19.00 -3.12
N GLU A 270 3.87 19.32 -2.01
CA GLU A 270 4.05 18.38 -0.91
C GLU A 270 2.70 18.14 -0.21
N GLU A 271 2.40 16.90 0.14
CA GLU A 271 1.14 16.53 0.80
C GLU A 271 0.89 17.33 2.09
N ASN A 272 1.93 17.60 2.88
CA ASN A 272 1.84 18.34 4.14
C ASN A 272 1.50 19.83 3.97
N ARG A 273 1.26 20.31 2.75
CA ARG A 273 0.66 21.62 2.46
C ARG A 273 -0.86 21.58 2.46
N PHE A 274 -1.45 20.39 2.40
CA PHE A 274 -2.88 20.20 2.51
C PHE A 274 -3.26 19.90 3.95
N SER A 275 -4.45 20.33 4.37
CA SER A 275 -4.99 20.03 5.69
C SER A 275 -6.49 19.78 5.60
N LYS A 276 -6.95 18.71 6.23
CA LYS A 276 -8.37 18.40 6.37
C LYS A 276 -8.91 19.06 7.64
N VAL A 277 -9.89 19.96 7.48
CA VAL A 277 -10.62 20.60 8.57
C VAL A 277 -12.01 20.00 8.64
N VAL A 278 -12.40 19.47 9.79
CA VAL A 278 -13.76 18.98 10.04
C VAL A 278 -14.63 20.17 10.43
N LEU A 279 -15.70 20.42 9.67
CA LEU A 279 -16.64 21.52 9.89
C LEU A 279 -17.89 21.07 10.65
N GLU A 280 -18.33 19.84 10.40
CA GLU A 280 -19.45 19.18 11.09
C GLU A 280 -19.19 17.67 11.12
N GLU A 281 -19.71 16.98 12.15
CA GLU A 281 -19.61 15.53 12.30
C GLU A 281 -20.98 14.93 12.65
N LYS A 282 -21.07 13.59 12.67
CA LYS A 282 -22.31 12.87 13.01
C LYS A 282 -23.47 13.19 12.05
N LEU A 283 -23.17 13.36 10.77
CA LEU A 283 -24.19 13.57 9.75
C LEU A 283 -25.03 12.30 9.53
N ASP A 284 -26.27 12.49 9.11
CA ASP A 284 -27.27 11.44 8.90
C ASP A 284 -27.46 11.22 7.39
N GLU A 285 -26.57 10.40 6.81
CA GLU A 285 -26.60 10.05 5.39
C GLU A 285 -26.49 11.29 4.45
N PRO A 286 -25.38 12.06 4.51
CA PRO A 286 -25.22 13.26 3.69
C PRO A 286 -25.02 12.89 2.21
N MET A 287 -25.76 13.54 1.32
CA MET A 287 -25.81 13.20 -0.10
C MET A 287 -25.02 14.19 -0.95
N GLU A 288 -25.53 15.39 -1.21
CA GLU A 288 -24.93 16.37 -2.11
C GLU A 288 -24.84 17.74 -1.43
N LEU A 289 -23.85 18.55 -1.80
CA LEU A 289 -23.59 19.88 -1.28
C LEU A 289 -23.56 20.92 -2.39
N THR A 290 -23.79 22.18 -2.04
CA THR A 290 -23.40 23.30 -2.90
C THR A 290 -22.87 24.47 -2.09
N VAL A 291 -21.82 25.12 -2.60
CA VAL A 291 -21.16 26.25 -1.93
C VAL A 291 -21.70 27.56 -2.50
N LEU A 292 -22.27 28.40 -1.63
CA LEU A 292 -22.79 29.70 -2.02
C LEU A 292 -21.65 30.70 -2.29
N PRO A 293 -21.89 31.79 -3.04
CA PRO A 293 -20.86 32.79 -3.37
C PRO A 293 -20.17 33.46 -2.17
N ASP A 294 -20.77 33.38 -0.98
CA ASP A 294 -20.22 33.89 0.28
C ASP A 294 -19.59 32.80 1.17
N ASN A 295 -19.33 31.61 0.60
CA ASN A 295 -18.77 30.41 1.25
C ASN A 295 -19.67 29.76 2.31
N ARG A 296 -20.96 30.14 2.44
CA ARG A 296 -21.93 29.28 3.13
C ARG A 296 -22.08 27.98 2.33
N VAL A 297 -22.24 26.86 3.05
CA VAL A 297 -22.42 25.55 2.40
C VAL A 297 -23.82 25.06 2.70
N LEU A 298 -24.61 24.81 1.65
CA LEU A 298 -25.86 24.08 1.75
C LEU A 298 -25.59 22.62 1.43
N PHE A 299 -26.19 21.70 2.17
CA PHE A 299 -26.08 20.28 1.88
C PHE A 299 -27.32 19.53 2.35
N VAL A 300 -27.57 18.39 1.74
CA VAL A 300 -28.76 17.58 2.03
C VAL A 300 -28.40 16.23 2.64
N GLU A 301 -29.28 15.75 3.49
CA GLU A 301 -29.25 14.42 4.08
C GLU A 301 -30.39 13.60 3.51
N ARG A 302 -30.14 12.32 3.17
CA ARG A 302 -31.10 11.46 2.48
C ARG A 302 -32.45 11.38 3.19
N ARG A 303 -32.47 11.48 4.52
CA ARG A 303 -33.68 11.47 5.36
C ARG A 303 -34.45 12.80 5.40
N GLY A 304 -34.12 13.73 4.49
CA GLY A 304 -34.91 14.92 4.18
C GLY A 304 -34.39 16.23 4.76
N ASN A 305 -33.31 16.23 5.56
CA ASN A 305 -32.81 17.49 6.11
C ASN A 305 -32.06 18.28 5.04
N LEU A 306 -32.41 19.56 4.89
CA LEU A 306 -31.56 20.57 4.26
C LEU A 306 -30.81 21.31 5.37
N LYS A 307 -29.48 21.29 5.33
CA LYS A 307 -28.61 21.93 6.32
C LYS A 307 -27.78 23.04 5.69
N MET A 308 -27.36 23.99 6.53
CA MET A 308 -26.48 25.10 6.14
C MET A 308 -25.35 25.27 7.15
N TYR A 309 -24.11 25.21 6.69
CA TYR A 309 -22.92 25.62 7.44
C TYR A 309 -22.60 27.09 7.18
N SER A 310 -22.31 27.85 8.25
CA SER A 310 -21.92 29.25 8.19
C SER A 310 -20.44 29.41 8.57
N PRO A 311 -19.55 29.84 7.64
CA PRO A 311 -18.14 30.07 7.94
C PRO A 311 -17.92 31.23 8.92
N VAL A 312 -18.88 32.15 9.02
CA VAL A 312 -18.82 33.30 9.95
C VAL A 312 -19.00 32.86 11.39
N THR A 313 -19.92 31.92 11.65
CA THR A 313 -20.21 31.45 13.01
C THR A 313 -19.49 30.15 13.36
N GLY A 314 -19.00 29.43 12.35
CA GLY A 314 -18.43 28.09 12.50
C GLY A 314 -19.46 27.03 12.90
N LYS A 315 -20.75 27.25 12.60
CA LYS A 315 -21.85 26.36 13.01
C LYS A 315 -22.70 25.92 11.82
N THR A 316 -23.27 24.72 11.94
CA THR A 316 -24.31 24.20 11.06
C THR A 316 -25.69 24.38 11.68
N LYS A 317 -26.70 24.70 10.87
CA LYS A 317 -28.11 24.63 11.25
C LYS A 317 -28.90 23.75 10.29
N VAL A 318 -29.96 23.11 10.77
CA VAL A 318 -31.01 22.54 9.90
C VAL A 318 -31.86 23.70 9.42
N VAL A 319 -31.93 23.91 8.11
CA VAL A 319 -32.77 24.93 7.46
C VAL A 319 -34.22 24.45 7.44
N THR A 320 -34.45 23.23 6.96
CA THR A 320 -35.79 22.63 6.91
C THR A 320 -35.69 21.12 6.75
N LYS A 321 -36.83 20.43 6.87
CA LYS A 321 -36.96 19.00 6.59
C LYS A 321 -38.00 18.78 5.50
N ILE A 322 -37.57 18.29 4.34
CA ILE A 322 -38.43 17.92 3.22
C ILE A 322 -39.02 16.52 3.49
N PRO A 323 -40.34 16.32 3.41
CA PRO A 323 -40.94 15.00 3.49
C PRO A 323 -40.52 14.14 2.30
N VAL A 324 -39.95 12.97 2.59
CA VAL A 324 -39.38 12.07 1.57
C VAL A 324 -39.71 10.61 1.85
N ASN A 325 -39.71 9.79 0.80
CA ASN A 325 -39.81 8.34 0.92
C ASN A 325 -38.40 7.70 0.90
N THR A 326 -38.10 6.88 1.89
CA THR A 326 -36.86 6.10 2.03
C THR A 326 -37.11 4.59 2.10
N LYS A 327 -38.28 4.11 1.64
CA LYS A 327 -38.78 2.74 1.78
C LYS A 327 -39.30 2.19 0.47
N VAL A 328 -39.12 0.89 0.28
CA VAL A 328 -39.80 0.09 -0.75
C VAL A 328 -40.75 -0.90 -0.08
N THR A 329 -41.76 -1.35 -0.82
CA THR A 329 -42.67 -2.42 -0.38
C THR A 329 -42.84 -3.39 -1.55
N ASP A 330 -42.36 -4.63 -1.36
CA ASP A 330 -42.47 -5.66 -2.39
C ASP A 330 -43.91 -6.14 -2.60
N LYS A 331 -44.12 -7.01 -3.59
CA LYS A 331 -45.46 -7.52 -3.95
C LYS A 331 -46.10 -8.34 -2.84
N GLU A 332 -45.28 -8.91 -1.98
CA GLU A 332 -45.68 -9.67 -0.80
C GLU A 332 -45.99 -8.77 0.41
N GLY A 333 -45.83 -7.44 0.27
CA GLY A 333 -46.14 -6.44 1.28
C GLY A 333 -45.04 -6.22 2.31
N LYS A 334 -43.84 -6.77 2.10
CA LYS A 334 -42.70 -6.61 3.00
C LYS A 334 -41.99 -5.29 2.71
N VAL A 335 -41.79 -4.52 3.77
CA VAL A 335 -41.17 -3.20 3.72
C VAL A 335 -39.65 -3.33 3.88
N GLY A 336 -38.90 -2.69 2.97
CA GLY A 336 -37.44 -2.60 3.00
C GLY A 336 -36.95 -1.15 2.99
N GLU A 337 -35.65 -0.94 3.26
CA GLU A 337 -34.99 0.34 3.02
C GLU A 337 -34.81 0.58 1.52
N ASP A 338 -35.02 1.82 1.09
CA ASP A 338 -34.77 2.29 -0.27
C ASP A 338 -33.64 3.32 -0.28
N GLU A 339 -32.93 3.42 -1.40
CA GLU A 339 -31.96 4.50 -1.64
C GLU A 339 -32.61 5.85 -1.94
N GLY A 340 -33.92 5.88 -2.18
CA GLY A 340 -34.73 7.10 -2.27
C GLY A 340 -34.60 8.00 -1.05
N GLY A 341 -34.93 9.27 -1.22
CA GLY A 341 -34.82 10.29 -0.18
C GLY A 341 -34.65 11.69 -0.77
N LEU A 342 -34.04 12.60 -0.02
CA LEU A 342 -33.53 13.87 -0.55
C LEU A 342 -32.13 13.63 -1.11
N LEU A 343 -32.01 13.62 -2.44
CA LEU A 343 -30.85 13.06 -3.14
C LEU A 343 -29.87 14.14 -3.60
N GLY A 344 -30.39 15.18 -4.25
CA GLY A 344 -29.56 16.19 -4.89
C GLY A 344 -29.93 17.62 -4.53
N ILE A 345 -28.93 18.50 -4.58
CA ILE A 345 -29.03 19.93 -4.39
C ILE A 345 -28.06 20.66 -5.31
N THR A 346 -28.50 21.74 -5.95
CA THR A 346 -27.58 22.68 -6.58
C THR A 346 -28.14 24.10 -6.52
N LYS A 347 -27.25 25.09 -6.51
CA LYS A 347 -27.62 26.51 -6.65
C LYS A 347 -27.75 26.86 -8.13
N ASP A 348 -28.65 27.77 -8.43
CA ASP A 348 -28.73 28.36 -9.77
C ASP A 348 -27.44 29.16 -10.09
N PRO A 349 -26.93 29.16 -11.34
CA PRO A 349 -25.76 29.97 -11.71
C PRO A 349 -25.95 31.47 -11.42
N ASP A 350 -27.19 31.97 -11.47
CA ASP A 350 -27.56 33.36 -11.16
C ASP A 350 -28.08 33.52 -9.72
N PHE A 351 -27.68 32.65 -8.79
CA PHE A 351 -28.13 32.63 -7.39
C PHE A 351 -28.13 34.00 -6.71
N LEU A 352 -27.11 34.84 -6.93
CA LEU A 352 -27.04 36.19 -6.34
C LEU A 352 -28.19 37.12 -6.76
N LYS A 353 -28.84 36.84 -7.89
CA LYS A 353 -29.96 37.61 -8.43
C LYS A 353 -31.29 36.97 -8.06
N ASN A 354 -31.44 35.66 -8.26
CA ASN A 354 -32.72 34.97 -8.16
C ASN A 354 -32.94 34.24 -6.82
N ASN A 355 -31.87 33.96 -6.08
CA ASN A 355 -31.88 33.14 -4.87
C ASN A 355 -32.45 31.73 -5.07
N TRP A 356 -32.31 31.15 -6.27
CA TRP A 356 -32.88 29.85 -6.58
C TRP A 356 -31.96 28.69 -6.22
N ILE A 357 -32.56 27.66 -5.62
CA ILE A 357 -31.93 26.34 -5.47
C ILE A 357 -32.85 25.27 -6.04
N TYR A 358 -32.26 24.18 -6.49
CA TYR A 358 -32.96 23.02 -7.04
C TYR A 358 -32.71 21.83 -6.14
N LEU A 359 -33.77 21.07 -5.85
CA LEU A 359 -33.74 19.84 -5.07
C LEU A 359 -34.28 18.69 -5.92
N TYR A 360 -33.60 17.55 -5.90
CA TYR A 360 -34.09 16.31 -6.50
C TYR A 360 -34.33 15.26 -5.41
N TYR A 361 -35.55 14.72 -5.35
CA TYR A 361 -35.93 13.84 -4.24
C TYR A 361 -37.10 12.90 -4.55
N SER A 362 -37.18 11.83 -3.77
CA SER A 362 -38.32 10.92 -3.67
C SER A 362 -39.38 11.51 -2.74
N PRO A 363 -40.53 12.01 -3.24
CA PRO A 363 -41.57 12.55 -2.37
C PRO A 363 -42.13 11.47 -1.42
N GLU A 364 -42.62 11.89 -0.26
CA GLU A 364 -43.30 11.01 0.68
C GLU A 364 -44.53 10.34 0.03
N GLY A 365 -44.83 9.09 0.44
CA GLY A 365 -45.95 8.31 -0.07
C GLY A 365 -45.52 7.21 -1.04
N ARG A 366 -46.50 6.59 -1.71
CA ARG A 366 -46.30 5.40 -2.55
C ARG A 366 -46.22 5.70 -4.05
N GLU A 367 -46.33 6.96 -4.45
CA GLU A 367 -46.20 7.32 -5.85
C GLU A 367 -44.79 6.98 -6.36
N ALA A 368 -44.73 6.19 -7.42
CA ALA A 368 -43.48 5.70 -7.99
C ALA A 368 -42.86 6.75 -8.92
N LYS A 369 -42.39 7.85 -8.30
CA LYS A 369 -41.67 8.92 -8.98
C LYS A 369 -40.62 9.56 -8.09
N ASN A 370 -39.68 10.24 -8.70
CA ASN A 370 -38.84 11.28 -8.11
C ASN A 370 -39.19 12.62 -8.75
N ILE A 371 -38.98 13.72 -8.03
CA ILE A 371 -39.28 15.07 -8.51
C ILE A 371 -38.04 15.96 -8.43
N LEU A 372 -37.82 16.72 -9.50
CA LEU A 372 -36.96 17.90 -9.51
C LEU A 372 -37.83 19.11 -9.20
N ALA A 373 -37.47 19.87 -8.17
CA ALA A 373 -38.20 21.07 -7.80
C ALA A 373 -37.27 22.25 -7.50
N ARG A 374 -37.68 23.44 -7.93
CA ARG A 374 -37.01 24.71 -7.65
C ARG A 374 -37.67 25.40 -6.46
N TYR A 375 -36.86 26.02 -5.61
CA TYR A 375 -37.26 26.84 -4.47
C TYR A 375 -36.45 28.16 -4.44
N GLU A 376 -36.98 29.17 -3.77
CA GLU A 376 -36.23 30.34 -3.33
C GLU A 376 -35.60 30.08 -1.95
N PHE A 377 -34.34 30.47 -1.78
CA PHE A 377 -33.60 30.43 -0.53
C PHE A 377 -33.20 31.85 -0.11
N LYS A 378 -33.95 32.44 0.82
CA LYS A 378 -33.80 33.85 1.25
C LYS A 378 -33.64 33.91 2.77
N ASP A 379 -32.83 34.86 3.25
CA ASP A 379 -32.62 35.09 4.68
C ASP A 379 -32.16 33.85 5.47
N ASN A 380 -31.39 32.97 4.83
CA ASN A 380 -30.95 31.66 5.33
C ASN A 380 -32.08 30.63 5.54
N GLU A 381 -33.23 30.81 4.90
CA GLU A 381 -34.41 29.95 5.00
C GLU A 381 -34.89 29.49 3.62
N LEU A 382 -35.49 28.30 3.55
CA LEU A 382 -36.13 27.80 2.32
C LEU A 382 -37.59 28.27 2.27
N VAL A 383 -37.96 29.04 1.24
CA VAL A 383 -39.33 29.53 1.07
C VAL A 383 -40.21 28.42 0.49
N LEU A 384 -40.81 27.58 1.32
CA LEU A 384 -41.56 26.39 0.87
C LEU A 384 -42.69 26.71 -0.12
N ALA A 385 -43.37 27.85 0.04
CA ALA A 385 -44.44 28.29 -0.86
C ALA A 385 -43.97 28.64 -2.29
N SER A 386 -42.66 28.84 -2.49
CA SER A 386 -42.07 29.14 -3.80
C SER A 386 -41.85 27.91 -4.69
N LYS A 387 -42.15 26.70 -4.18
CA LYS A 387 -41.94 25.42 -4.86
C LYS A 387 -42.49 25.44 -6.29
N LYS A 388 -41.64 25.08 -7.25
CA LYS A 388 -42.04 24.74 -8.62
C LYS A 388 -41.52 23.35 -8.97
N VAL A 389 -42.40 22.43 -9.31
CA VAL A 389 -42.01 21.11 -9.84
C VAL A 389 -41.62 21.31 -11.30
N ILE A 390 -40.39 20.98 -11.65
CA ILE A 390 -39.82 21.17 -12.98
C ILE A 390 -39.96 19.90 -13.82
N LEU A 391 -39.61 18.75 -13.24
CA LEU A 391 -39.60 17.45 -13.92
C LEU A 391 -39.99 16.34 -12.94
N GLU A 392 -40.84 15.42 -13.38
CA GLU A 392 -41.11 14.16 -12.70
C GLU A 392 -40.42 13.02 -13.45
N VAL A 393 -39.66 12.20 -12.73
CA VAL A 393 -38.99 11.01 -13.26
C VAL A 393 -39.71 9.78 -12.71
N PRO A 394 -40.37 8.97 -13.54
CA PRO A 394 -40.99 7.72 -13.10
C PRO A 394 -39.96 6.78 -12.46
N THR A 395 -40.36 6.08 -11.40
CA THR A 395 -39.56 5.05 -10.72
C THR A 395 -40.39 3.78 -10.52
N GLN A 396 -39.85 2.79 -9.82
CA GLN A 396 -40.60 1.75 -9.14
C GLN A 396 -40.37 1.86 -7.62
N ARG A 397 -41.23 1.23 -6.80
CA ARG A 397 -41.14 1.23 -5.32
C ARG A 397 -41.29 -0.19 -4.74
N GLU A 398 -41.08 -1.20 -5.57
CA GLU A 398 -41.17 -2.62 -5.24
C GLU A 398 -39.83 -3.18 -4.75
N ILE A 399 -38.74 -2.81 -5.41
CA ILE A 399 -37.38 -3.23 -5.03
C ILE A 399 -36.47 -2.02 -4.85
N SER A 400 -35.51 -2.16 -3.95
CA SER A 400 -34.53 -1.10 -3.69
C SER A 400 -33.41 -1.13 -4.71
N GLY A 401 -32.94 0.08 -5.03
CA GLY A 401 -31.60 0.32 -5.54
C GLY A 401 -31.52 1.42 -6.57
N HIS A 402 -30.36 2.06 -6.64
CA HIS A 402 -29.86 2.91 -7.70
C HIS A 402 -30.71 4.14 -7.95
N ALA A 403 -30.80 5.01 -6.94
CA ALA A 403 -31.52 6.27 -7.06
C ALA A 403 -30.72 7.35 -7.81
N ALA A 404 -29.37 7.28 -7.79
CA ALA A 404 -28.46 8.34 -8.22
C ALA A 404 -28.88 9.72 -7.65
N GLY A 405 -29.11 10.71 -8.50
CA GLY A 405 -29.83 11.93 -8.15
C GLY A 405 -29.00 13.21 -8.04
N SER A 406 -27.80 13.23 -8.63
CA SER A 406 -26.89 14.39 -8.60
C SER A 406 -27.30 15.46 -9.62
N LEU A 407 -27.05 16.72 -9.26
CA LEU A 407 -27.43 17.91 -10.03
C LEU A 407 -26.22 18.78 -10.36
N ALA A 408 -26.06 19.17 -11.62
CA ALA A 408 -24.98 20.09 -12.03
C ALA A 408 -25.44 21.04 -13.13
N PHE A 409 -25.03 22.31 -13.04
CA PHE A 409 -25.24 23.29 -14.11
C PHE A 409 -24.00 23.42 -15.00
N ASP A 410 -24.24 23.60 -16.31
CA ASP A 410 -23.22 24.13 -17.21
C ASP A 410 -23.18 25.67 -17.20
N ALA A 411 -22.19 26.25 -17.87
CA ALA A 411 -22.03 27.69 -17.96
C ALA A 411 -23.10 28.40 -18.83
N GLN A 412 -23.96 27.65 -19.51
CA GLN A 412 -25.09 28.17 -20.30
C GLN A 412 -26.42 28.11 -19.54
N GLY A 413 -26.42 27.66 -18.29
CA GLY A 413 -27.62 27.52 -17.47
C GLY A 413 -28.43 26.26 -17.77
N ASN A 414 -27.87 25.28 -18.48
CA ASN A 414 -28.53 23.98 -18.62
C ASN A 414 -28.26 23.15 -17.36
N LEU A 415 -29.32 22.55 -16.84
CA LEU A 415 -29.30 21.67 -15.68
C LEU A 415 -29.17 20.21 -16.14
N TYR A 416 -28.13 19.56 -15.65
CA TYR A 416 -27.90 18.13 -15.78
C TYR A 416 -28.42 17.40 -14.54
N ILE A 417 -29.10 16.27 -14.76
CA ILE A 417 -29.76 15.49 -13.70
C ILE A 417 -29.37 14.03 -13.89
N SER A 418 -28.70 13.42 -12.92
CA SER A 418 -28.39 11.99 -12.96
C SER A 418 -29.55 11.15 -12.41
N THR A 419 -29.91 10.08 -13.13
CA THR A 419 -30.98 9.17 -12.73
C THR A 419 -30.48 7.74 -12.82
N GLY A 420 -30.58 6.99 -11.72
CA GLY A 420 -30.22 5.58 -11.72
C GLY A 420 -31.28 4.74 -12.43
N ASP A 421 -30.92 3.51 -12.78
CA ASP A 421 -31.77 2.58 -13.53
C ASP A 421 -32.94 2.07 -12.71
N ASN A 422 -32.82 2.15 -11.39
CA ASN A 422 -33.76 1.66 -10.40
C ASN A 422 -34.03 0.14 -10.50
N ILE A 423 -33.02 -0.63 -10.90
CA ILE A 423 -33.05 -2.09 -11.10
C ILE A 423 -31.81 -2.75 -10.48
N ASN A 424 -32.01 -3.74 -9.61
CA ASN A 424 -30.92 -4.31 -8.81
C ASN A 424 -30.43 -5.68 -9.30
N PRO A 425 -29.11 -5.92 -9.52
CA PRO A 425 -28.62 -7.17 -10.14
C PRO A 425 -28.54 -8.41 -9.25
N GLN A 426 -28.94 -8.40 -7.96
CA GLN A 426 -28.69 -9.57 -7.08
C GLN A 426 -29.39 -10.83 -7.58
N GLN A 427 -30.60 -10.72 -8.14
CA GLN A 427 -31.31 -11.86 -8.71
C GLN A 427 -30.77 -12.31 -10.07
N SER A 428 -29.75 -11.63 -10.59
CA SER A 428 -28.93 -12.02 -11.74
C SER A 428 -27.56 -12.60 -11.33
N ASN A 429 -27.37 -12.92 -10.04
CA ASN A 429 -26.09 -13.34 -9.46
C ASN A 429 -24.98 -12.28 -9.63
N GLY A 430 -25.35 -11.00 -9.57
CA GLY A 430 -24.42 -9.88 -9.72
C GLY A 430 -24.02 -9.58 -11.16
N PHE A 431 -24.57 -10.26 -12.17
CA PHE A 431 -24.40 -9.92 -13.58
C PHE A 431 -25.52 -8.99 -14.07
N SER A 432 -25.50 -8.62 -15.36
CA SER A 432 -26.55 -7.83 -16.01
C SER A 432 -27.97 -8.39 -15.73
N PRO A 433 -28.92 -7.58 -15.20
CA PRO A 433 -30.29 -8.00 -14.97
C PRO A 433 -31.16 -7.77 -16.22
N SER A 434 -31.66 -8.85 -16.82
CA SER A 434 -32.50 -8.84 -18.03
C SER A 434 -33.63 -9.88 -17.94
N ASP A 435 -34.34 -9.91 -16.80
CA ASP A 435 -35.36 -10.93 -16.51
C ASP A 435 -36.73 -10.56 -17.11
N GLU A 436 -36.97 -11.04 -18.33
CA GLU A 436 -38.17 -10.74 -19.12
C GLU A 436 -39.41 -11.58 -18.78
N ARG A 437 -39.33 -12.44 -17.75
CA ARG A 437 -40.45 -13.30 -17.37
C ARG A 437 -41.67 -12.46 -16.93
N PRO A 438 -42.91 -12.93 -17.15
CA PRO A 438 -44.11 -12.19 -16.75
C PRO A 438 -44.10 -11.79 -15.27
N GLY A 439 -44.38 -10.51 -15.00
CA GLY A 439 -44.40 -9.95 -13.63
C GLY A 439 -43.03 -9.65 -13.02
N ARG A 440 -41.94 -9.77 -13.78
CA ARG A 440 -40.55 -9.57 -13.33
C ARG A 440 -39.88 -8.30 -13.86
N SER A 441 -40.66 -7.34 -14.39
CA SER A 441 -40.13 -6.09 -14.95
C SER A 441 -39.24 -5.27 -14.00
N PRO A 442 -39.39 -5.27 -12.65
CA PRO A 442 -38.41 -4.63 -11.76
C PRO A 442 -37.01 -5.28 -11.76
N PHE A 443 -36.81 -6.39 -12.47
CA PHE A 443 -35.53 -7.11 -12.58
C PHE A 443 -34.98 -7.09 -14.02
N ASP A 444 -35.48 -6.18 -14.86
CA ASP A 444 -35.07 -6.01 -16.25
C ASP A 444 -34.52 -4.59 -16.46
N ALA A 445 -33.19 -4.42 -16.50
CA ALA A 445 -32.58 -3.11 -16.75
C ALA A 445 -32.73 -2.65 -18.21
N GLN A 446 -33.22 -3.52 -19.10
CA GLN A 446 -33.43 -3.16 -20.50
C GLN A 446 -34.61 -2.20 -20.67
N MET A 447 -35.60 -2.23 -19.77
CA MET A 447 -36.73 -1.30 -19.80
C MET A 447 -36.39 0.10 -19.30
N THR A 448 -35.24 0.28 -18.66
CA THR A 448 -34.79 1.57 -18.14
C THR A 448 -33.54 2.04 -18.89
N SER A 449 -32.35 1.58 -18.51
CA SER A 449 -31.06 2.08 -19.02
C SER A 449 -30.93 2.04 -20.54
N ALA A 450 -31.34 0.93 -21.16
CA ALA A 450 -31.32 0.72 -22.61
C ALA A 450 -32.58 1.20 -23.33
N ASN A 451 -33.61 1.68 -22.62
CA ASN A 451 -34.83 2.20 -23.22
C ASN A 451 -34.68 3.69 -23.54
N THR A 452 -34.82 4.04 -24.82
CA THR A 452 -34.72 5.42 -25.31
C THR A 452 -35.92 6.28 -24.94
N ASN A 453 -37.03 5.67 -24.49
CA ASN A 453 -38.26 6.33 -24.11
C ASN A 453 -38.48 6.35 -22.57
N ASP A 454 -37.45 6.07 -21.78
CA ASP A 454 -37.48 6.10 -20.31
C ASP A 454 -36.42 7.09 -19.77
N LEU A 455 -36.71 7.73 -18.64
CA LEU A 455 -35.82 8.72 -18.03
C LEU A 455 -34.86 8.13 -16.98
N ARG A 456 -34.97 6.84 -16.64
CA ARG A 456 -34.10 6.15 -15.68
C ARG A 456 -32.87 5.55 -16.35
N GLY A 457 -31.77 5.47 -15.60
CA GLY A 457 -30.46 5.03 -16.11
C GLY A 457 -29.91 5.99 -17.15
N LYS A 458 -30.06 7.31 -16.91
CA LYS A 458 -29.73 8.41 -17.82
C LYS A 458 -28.96 9.51 -17.07
N ILE A 459 -28.29 10.36 -17.84
CA ILE A 459 -28.02 11.73 -17.41
C ILE A 459 -28.83 12.64 -18.36
N LEU A 460 -29.77 13.35 -17.78
CA LEU A 460 -30.69 14.24 -18.49
C LEU A 460 -30.07 15.63 -18.60
N ARG A 461 -30.48 16.41 -19.60
CA ARG A 461 -30.10 17.82 -19.74
C ARG A 461 -31.29 18.65 -20.21
N ILE A 462 -31.69 19.62 -19.39
CA ILE A 462 -32.79 20.55 -19.64
C ILE A 462 -32.34 21.99 -19.38
N HIS A 463 -33.10 22.98 -19.83
CA HIS A 463 -32.91 24.37 -19.42
C HIS A 463 -34.14 24.81 -18.61
N PRO A 464 -34.02 24.97 -17.27
CA PRO A 464 -35.15 25.38 -16.43
C PRO A 464 -35.59 26.83 -16.72
N GLU A 465 -36.89 27.07 -16.72
CA GLU A 465 -37.48 28.40 -16.93
C GLU A 465 -38.03 29.00 -15.63
N ALA A 466 -38.20 30.32 -15.61
CA ALA A 466 -38.62 31.06 -14.43
C ALA A 466 -40.04 30.71 -13.92
N ASP A 467 -40.92 30.24 -14.80
CA ASP A 467 -42.30 29.85 -14.45
C ASP A 467 -42.40 28.43 -13.86
N GLY A 468 -41.31 27.66 -13.92
CA GLY A 468 -41.25 26.27 -13.53
C GLY A 468 -41.33 25.27 -14.69
N SER A 469 -41.47 25.74 -15.93
CA SER A 469 -41.32 24.91 -17.12
C SER A 469 -39.84 24.67 -17.46
N TYR A 470 -39.56 23.96 -18.54
CA TYR A 470 -38.21 23.79 -19.06
C TYR A 470 -38.21 23.70 -20.59
N THR A 471 -37.08 24.06 -21.20
CA THR A 471 -36.80 23.85 -22.63
C THR A 471 -35.77 22.73 -22.83
N ILE A 472 -35.69 22.22 -24.07
CA ILE A 472 -34.75 21.15 -24.45
C ILE A 472 -33.54 21.79 -25.14
N PRO A 473 -32.33 21.70 -24.55
CA PRO A 473 -31.12 22.20 -25.17
C PRO A 473 -30.77 21.44 -26.47
N VAL A 474 -30.22 22.16 -27.45
CA VAL A 474 -29.72 21.57 -28.70
C VAL A 474 -28.52 20.65 -28.40
N GLY A 475 -28.46 19.49 -29.06
CA GLY A 475 -27.37 18.52 -28.91
C GLY A 475 -27.60 17.44 -27.85
N ASN A 476 -28.83 17.30 -27.32
CA ASN A 476 -29.24 16.08 -26.61
C ASN A 476 -29.24 14.88 -27.56
N LEU A 477 -29.14 13.67 -27.00
CA LEU A 477 -28.97 12.43 -27.77
C LEU A 477 -30.11 12.21 -28.78
N PHE A 478 -31.32 12.61 -28.40
CA PHE A 478 -32.51 12.51 -29.25
C PHE A 478 -33.11 13.90 -29.49
N PRO A 479 -33.26 14.32 -30.75
CA PRO A 479 -33.95 15.57 -31.08
C PRO A 479 -35.40 15.61 -30.57
N LYS A 480 -35.88 16.81 -30.24
CA LYS A 480 -37.28 17.02 -29.85
C LYS A 480 -38.23 16.56 -30.96
N GLY A 481 -39.21 15.73 -30.60
CA GLY A 481 -40.21 15.19 -31.54
C GLY A 481 -39.82 13.85 -32.18
N THR A 482 -38.63 13.31 -31.91
CA THR A 482 -38.26 11.97 -32.36
C THR A 482 -39.14 10.91 -31.69
N SER A 483 -39.89 10.15 -32.49
CA SER A 483 -40.81 9.12 -31.99
C SER A 483 -40.07 8.04 -31.19
N LYS A 484 -40.72 7.53 -30.12
CA LYS A 484 -40.17 6.53 -29.19
C LYS A 484 -38.89 6.94 -28.47
N THR A 485 -38.70 8.25 -28.27
CA THR A 485 -37.53 8.76 -27.54
C THR A 485 -37.91 9.88 -26.59
N ARG A 486 -37.09 10.08 -25.55
CA ARG A 486 -37.17 11.22 -24.63
C ARG A 486 -36.10 12.26 -24.99
N PRO A 487 -36.49 13.50 -25.37
CA PRO A 487 -35.53 14.51 -25.78
C PRO A 487 -34.72 15.09 -24.60
N GLU A 488 -35.08 14.80 -23.35
CA GLU A 488 -34.31 15.19 -22.17
C GLU A 488 -32.98 14.41 -22.04
N ILE A 489 -32.85 13.26 -22.71
CA ILE A 489 -31.68 12.38 -22.58
C ILE A 489 -30.45 13.02 -23.22
N TYR A 490 -29.42 13.31 -22.42
CA TYR A 490 -28.09 13.69 -22.93
C TYR A 490 -27.18 12.47 -23.04
N THR A 491 -27.12 11.64 -21.99
CA THR A 491 -26.47 10.33 -22.07
C THR A 491 -27.37 9.22 -21.55
N MET A 492 -27.24 8.03 -22.12
CA MET A 492 -28.00 6.84 -21.73
C MET A 492 -27.10 5.65 -21.46
N GLY A 493 -27.69 4.56 -20.97
CA GLY A 493 -26.97 3.31 -20.71
C GLY A 493 -26.14 3.37 -19.44
N HIS A 494 -26.71 3.89 -18.35
CA HIS A 494 -26.08 3.98 -17.03
C HIS A 494 -26.80 3.09 -16.02
N ARG A 495 -26.08 2.59 -15.01
CA ARG A 495 -26.67 1.84 -13.89
C ARG A 495 -27.02 2.78 -12.74
N ASN A 496 -26.00 3.38 -12.15
CA ASN A 496 -26.11 4.30 -11.02
C ASN A 496 -25.07 5.42 -11.14
N PRO A 497 -25.29 6.42 -12.02
CA PRO A 497 -24.39 7.56 -12.21
C PRO A 497 -24.49 8.51 -10.99
N PHE A 498 -23.82 8.14 -9.89
CA PHE A 498 -24.11 8.64 -8.55
C PHE A 498 -23.76 10.12 -8.36
N ARG A 499 -22.58 10.56 -8.83
CA ARG A 499 -22.14 11.96 -8.78
C ARG A 499 -21.69 12.43 -10.15
N ILE A 500 -22.19 13.59 -10.56
CA ILE A 500 -21.88 14.20 -11.86
C ILE A 500 -21.17 15.54 -11.68
N SER A 501 -20.37 15.92 -12.66
CA SER A 501 -19.74 17.23 -12.74
C SER A 501 -19.62 17.67 -14.18
N ILE A 502 -19.85 18.96 -14.43
CA ILE A 502 -19.58 19.58 -15.72
C ILE A 502 -18.27 20.36 -15.62
N ASP A 503 -17.38 20.15 -16.58
CA ASP A 503 -16.19 20.97 -16.72
C ASP A 503 -16.58 22.36 -17.25
N PRO A 504 -16.32 23.44 -16.49
CA PRO A 504 -16.75 24.79 -16.85
C PRO A 504 -16.03 25.39 -18.07
N LYS A 505 -14.93 24.79 -18.55
CA LYS A 505 -14.18 25.27 -19.73
C LYS A 505 -14.44 24.43 -20.97
N THR A 506 -14.55 23.11 -20.83
CA THR A 506 -14.73 22.20 -21.97
C THR A 506 -16.18 21.79 -22.19
N ASN A 507 -17.05 22.00 -21.20
CA ASN A 507 -18.42 21.45 -21.11
C ASN A 507 -18.47 19.91 -21.15
N TYR A 508 -17.35 19.23 -20.90
CA TYR A 508 -17.36 17.78 -20.76
C TYR A 508 -18.08 17.40 -19.47
N LEU A 509 -18.95 16.41 -19.58
CA LEU A 509 -19.65 15.81 -18.45
C LEU A 509 -18.82 14.63 -17.93
N TYR A 510 -18.59 14.60 -16.62
CA TYR A 510 -17.95 13.51 -15.90
C TYR A 510 -18.91 12.92 -14.87
N TRP A 511 -18.79 11.62 -14.62
CA TRP A 511 -19.57 10.95 -13.57
C TRP A 511 -18.85 9.70 -13.06
N GLY A 512 -19.23 9.25 -11.86
CA GLY A 512 -18.97 7.88 -11.45
C GLY A 512 -20.23 7.03 -11.57
N ASP A 513 -20.12 5.87 -12.22
CA ASP A 513 -21.17 4.88 -12.34
C ASP A 513 -20.81 3.62 -11.54
N ILE A 514 -21.67 3.27 -10.59
CA ILE A 514 -21.50 2.09 -9.73
C ILE A 514 -22.00 0.87 -10.49
N GLY A 515 -21.13 -0.09 -10.77
CA GLY A 515 -21.41 -1.25 -11.60
C GLY A 515 -22.05 -2.43 -10.86
N PRO A 516 -22.21 -3.57 -11.54
CA PRO A 516 -22.84 -4.74 -10.94
C PRO A 516 -21.83 -5.53 -10.07
N ASP A 517 -22.35 -6.52 -9.32
CA ASP A 517 -21.63 -7.14 -8.18
C ASP A 517 -20.94 -8.49 -8.48
N ALA A 518 -20.88 -8.92 -9.75
CA ALA A 518 -20.20 -10.16 -10.12
C ALA A 518 -18.70 -10.06 -9.78
N ALA A 519 -18.25 -10.82 -8.78
CA ALA A 519 -16.89 -10.81 -8.28
C ALA A 519 -15.85 -11.28 -9.33
N GLN A 520 -16.24 -12.22 -10.17
CA GLN A 520 -15.39 -12.81 -11.21
C GLN A 520 -16.17 -12.92 -12.52
N ALA A 521 -15.43 -12.94 -13.63
CA ALA A 521 -16.01 -13.21 -14.93
C ALA A 521 -16.53 -14.65 -15.01
N ASN A 522 -17.51 -14.88 -15.87
CA ASN A 522 -18.05 -16.20 -16.13
C ASN A 522 -18.23 -16.39 -17.64
N GLU A 523 -17.69 -17.48 -18.17
CA GLU A 523 -17.68 -17.78 -19.62
C GLU A 523 -19.07 -17.88 -20.26
N LYS A 524 -20.13 -18.04 -19.46
CA LYS A 524 -21.52 -18.10 -19.95
C LYS A 524 -22.35 -16.87 -19.59
N ARG A 525 -21.92 -16.03 -18.63
CA ARG A 525 -22.68 -14.84 -18.22
C ARG A 525 -22.07 -13.54 -18.73
N GLY A 526 -20.74 -13.43 -18.72
CA GLY A 526 -20.00 -12.25 -19.19
C GLY A 526 -18.92 -11.79 -18.20
N PRO A 527 -18.45 -10.53 -18.31
CA PRO A 527 -17.37 -10.00 -17.48
C PRO A 527 -17.73 -9.91 -15.99
N ALA A 528 -16.70 -9.85 -15.14
CA ALA A 528 -16.85 -9.39 -13.75
C ALA A 528 -17.45 -7.98 -13.77
N GLY A 529 -18.21 -7.62 -12.74
CA GLY A 529 -18.73 -6.26 -12.61
C GLY A 529 -17.59 -5.25 -12.55
N GLN A 530 -17.84 -4.01 -12.96
CA GLN A 530 -16.85 -2.92 -13.03
C GLN A 530 -17.51 -1.60 -12.63
N ASP A 531 -16.86 -0.85 -11.75
CA ASP A 531 -17.20 0.55 -11.54
C ASP A 531 -16.49 1.39 -12.58
N GLU A 532 -17.12 2.50 -12.96
CA GLU A 532 -16.69 3.31 -14.09
C GLU A 532 -16.63 4.78 -13.70
N VAL A 533 -15.58 5.46 -14.14
CA VAL A 533 -15.62 6.91 -14.34
C VAL A 533 -15.95 7.13 -15.80
N GLY A 534 -17.03 7.87 -16.06
CA GLY A 534 -17.46 8.24 -17.39
C GLY A 534 -16.99 9.63 -17.82
N GLN A 535 -16.84 9.81 -19.13
CA GLN A 535 -16.60 11.11 -19.77
C GLN A 535 -17.49 11.22 -21.01
N ALA A 536 -18.25 12.30 -21.10
CA ALA A 536 -19.08 12.64 -22.25
C ALA A 536 -18.64 13.99 -22.81
N ARG A 537 -17.92 13.93 -23.94
CA ARG A 537 -17.57 15.11 -24.75
C ARG A 537 -18.75 15.60 -25.58
N GLN A 538 -19.70 14.70 -25.82
CA GLN A 538 -20.97 14.92 -26.50
C GLN A 538 -21.98 13.89 -25.99
N ALA A 539 -23.25 14.07 -26.35
CA ALA A 539 -24.31 13.10 -26.07
C ALA A 539 -23.98 11.69 -26.59
N GLY A 540 -24.38 10.63 -25.87
CA GLY A 540 -24.03 9.26 -26.24
C GLY A 540 -24.68 8.15 -25.41
N ASN A 541 -24.53 6.91 -25.87
CA ASN A 541 -24.94 5.69 -25.16
C ASN A 541 -23.71 5.03 -24.53
N TYR A 542 -23.74 4.74 -23.23
CA TYR A 542 -22.64 4.17 -22.43
C TYR A 542 -22.86 2.70 -22.06
N GLY A 543 -23.88 2.07 -22.64
CA GLY A 543 -23.88 0.64 -22.86
C GLY A 543 -24.58 -0.24 -21.82
N TRP A 544 -24.77 0.20 -20.57
CA TRP A 544 -25.51 -0.59 -19.57
C TRP A 544 -26.97 -0.81 -20.05
N PRO A 545 -27.53 -2.04 -19.94
CA PRO A 545 -27.04 -3.19 -19.20
C PRO A 545 -26.28 -4.23 -20.03
N TYR A 546 -25.91 -3.91 -21.27
CA TYR A 546 -25.31 -4.87 -22.20
C TYR A 546 -23.79 -4.93 -22.12
N PHE A 547 -23.16 -3.84 -21.67
CA PHE A 547 -21.71 -3.71 -21.61
C PHE A 547 -21.25 -3.07 -20.29
N VAL A 548 -19.99 -3.33 -19.92
CA VAL A 548 -19.25 -2.63 -18.85
C VAL A 548 -17.80 -2.37 -19.28
N GLY A 549 -17.14 -1.40 -18.66
CA GLY A 549 -15.75 -1.03 -18.89
C GLY A 549 -15.50 -0.51 -20.30
N ASP A 550 -14.54 -1.12 -20.98
CA ASP A 550 -14.19 -0.82 -22.37
C ASP A 550 -15.14 -1.50 -23.40
N ASN A 551 -16.44 -1.50 -23.12
CA ASN A 551 -17.50 -2.19 -23.87
C ASN A 551 -17.42 -3.73 -23.80
N LYS A 552 -17.01 -4.31 -22.67
CA LYS A 552 -17.01 -5.78 -22.48
C LYS A 552 -18.46 -6.30 -22.48
N PRO A 553 -18.84 -7.20 -23.40
CA PRO A 553 -20.24 -7.60 -23.57
C PRO A 553 -20.67 -8.69 -22.58
N TYR A 554 -21.92 -8.60 -22.13
CA TYR A 554 -22.63 -9.73 -21.51
C TYR A 554 -23.24 -10.66 -22.56
N TYR A 555 -23.57 -11.88 -22.15
CA TYR A 555 -24.37 -12.80 -22.95
C TYR A 555 -25.86 -12.46 -22.81
N LYS A 556 -26.61 -12.62 -23.90
CA LYS A 556 -28.08 -12.66 -23.86
C LYS A 556 -28.52 -13.84 -23.00
N TYR A 557 -28.97 -13.58 -21.77
CA TYR A 557 -29.28 -14.62 -20.81
C TYR A 557 -30.79 -14.82 -20.69
N ASP A 558 -31.26 -16.03 -20.95
CA ASP A 558 -32.65 -16.40 -20.77
C ASP A 558 -32.87 -16.93 -19.34
N PHE A 559 -33.60 -16.15 -18.54
CA PHE A 559 -33.92 -16.47 -17.14
C PHE A 559 -35.00 -17.54 -16.97
N ALA A 560 -35.76 -17.88 -18.01
CA ALA A 560 -36.71 -18.99 -17.97
C ALA A 560 -36.00 -20.33 -18.17
N THR A 561 -35.03 -20.40 -19.08
CA THR A 561 -34.29 -21.63 -19.39
C THR A 561 -32.93 -21.73 -18.70
N ASN A 562 -32.45 -20.63 -18.10
CA ASN A 562 -31.10 -20.47 -17.55
C ASN A 562 -29.97 -20.67 -18.59
N GLN A 563 -30.27 -20.46 -19.87
CA GLN A 563 -29.33 -20.63 -20.97
C GLN A 563 -28.78 -19.29 -21.45
N SER A 564 -27.56 -19.33 -21.99
CA SER A 564 -26.85 -18.16 -22.50
C SER A 564 -26.78 -18.26 -24.02
N GLY A 565 -27.23 -17.20 -24.71
CA GLY A 565 -27.23 -17.10 -26.16
C GLY A 565 -25.96 -16.43 -26.69
N GLU A 566 -26.13 -15.48 -27.61
CA GLU A 566 -25.03 -14.71 -28.19
C GLU A 566 -24.62 -13.53 -27.31
N LEU A 567 -23.40 -13.02 -27.52
CA LEU A 567 -22.94 -11.76 -26.94
C LEU A 567 -23.67 -10.56 -27.57
N TYR A 568 -23.87 -9.50 -26.79
CA TYR A 568 -24.31 -8.22 -27.34
C TYR A 568 -23.23 -7.57 -28.22
N ASN A 569 -23.66 -6.84 -29.27
CA ASN A 569 -22.76 -6.14 -30.18
C ASN A 569 -22.70 -4.63 -29.83
N PRO A 570 -21.53 -4.10 -29.41
CA PRO A 570 -21.41 -2.69 -28.99
C PRO A 570 -21.59 -1.69 -30.15
N GLU A 571 -21.31 -2.09 -31.40
CA GLU A 571 -21.45 -1.22 -32.58
C GLU A 571 -22.92 -0.96 -32.94
N LYS A 572 -23.79 -1.94 -32.67
CA LYS A 572 -25.23 -1.88 -32.96
C LYS A 572 -26.02 -2.63 -31.89
N PRO A 573 -26.14 -2.09 -30.67
CA PRO A 573 -26.86 -2.77 -29.60
C PRO A 573 -28.35 -2.85 -29.94
N ILE A 574 -28.98 -3.98 -29.58
CA ILE A 574 -30.41 -4.25 -29.83
C ILE A 574 -31.11 -4.48 -28.50
N ASN A 575 -32.17 -3.71 -28.25
CA ASN A 575 -33.09 -3.88 -27.14
C ASN A 575 -34.40 -4.49 -27.62
N ASN A 576 -34.51 -5.81 -27.47
CA ASN A 576 -35.68 -6.61 -27.81
C ASN A 576 -36.52 -7.01 -26.59
N SER A 577 -36.30 -6.37 -25.43
CA SER A 577 -37.09 -6.65 -24.23
C SER A 577 -38.57 -6.42 -24.50
N VAL A 578 -39.40 -7.30 -23.96
CA VAL A 578 -40.87 -7.17 -23.96
C VAL A 578 -41.36 -5.91 -23.22
N ASN A 579 -40.51 -5.33 -22.36
CA ASN A 579 -40.77 -4.13 -21.61
C ASN A 579 -40.19 -2.86 -22.27
N ASN A 580 -39.56 -2.97 -23.45
CA ASN A 580 -39.01 -1.82 -24.17
C ASN A 580 -40.13 -1.03 -24.88
N THR A 581 -40.25 0.26 -24.55
CA THR A 581 -41.18 1.20 -25.21
C THR A 581 -40.47 2.15 -26.18
N GLY A 582 -39.14 2.05 -26.28
CA GLY A 582 -38.27 2.89 -27.08
C GLY A 582 -37.92 2.29 -28.45
N LEU A 583 -36.76 2.70 -28.96
CA LEU A 583 -36.15 2.13 -30.17
C LEU A 583 -35.62 0.73 -29.88
N ASN A 584 -35.73 -0.16 -30.87
CA ASN A 584 -35.12 -1.49 -30.78
C ASN A 584 -33.63 -1.44 -31.09
N GLN A 585 -33.22 -0.66 -32.09
CA GLN A 585 -31.81 -0.46 -32.42
C GLN A 585 -31.31 0.80 -31.70
N LEU A 586 -30.31 0.63 -30.84
CA LEU A 586 -29.76 1.70 -30.01
C LEU A 586 -28.59 2.40 -30.71
N PRO A 587 -28.24 3.62 -30.29
CA PRO A 587 -26.96 4.22 -30.65
C PRO A 587 -25.78 3.33 -30.22
N GLN A 588 -24.67 3.41 -30.94
CA GLN A 588 -23.42 2.71 -30.62
C GLN A 588 -22.99 2.98 -29.17
N ALA A 589 -22.56 1.93 -28.47
CA ALA A 589 -22.05 2.03 -27.11
C ALA A 589 -20.64 2.66 -27.09
N GLN A 590 -20.44 3.62 -26.20
CA GLN A 590 -19.19 4.29 -25.91
C GLN A 590 -18.54 3.64 -24.69
N LYS A 591 -17.22 3.45 -24.74
CA LYS A 591 -16.46 2.90 -23.62
C LYS A 591 -16.40 3.84 -22.42
N ALA A 592 -16.23 3.27 -21.22
CA ALA A 592 -15.88 4.01 -20.02
C ALA A 592 -14.53 4.72 -20.16
N PHE A 593 -14.34 5.82 -19.41
CA PHE A 593 -13.10 6.58 -19.41
C PHE A 593 -12.04 5.92 -18.52
N ILE A 594 -12.42 5.51 -17.30
CA ILE A 594 -11.63 4.68 -16.38
C ILE A 594 -12.56 3.59 -15.84
N TRP A 595 -12.10 2.36 -15.67
CA TRP A 595 -12.91 1.25 -15.14
C TRP A 595 -12.09 0.30 -14.26
N TYR A 596 -12.73 -0.34 -13.28
CA TYR A 596 -12.03 -1.28 -12.41
C TYR A 596 -12.92 -2.35 -11.73
N PRO A 597 -12.41 -3.60 -11.61
CA PRO A 597 -13.10 -4.68 -10.89
C PRO A 597 -12.85 -4.63 -9.38
N TYR A 598 -13.43 -5.59 -8.64
CA TYR A 598 -13.13 -5.81 -7.21
C TYR A 598 -11.65 -6.16 -6.99
N ALA A 599 -11.04 -6.90 -7.91
CA ALA A 599 -9.61 -7.18 -7.95
C ALA A 599 -8.80 -5.95 -8.39
N GLU A 600 -7.46 -6.04 -8.31
CA GLU A 600 -6.60 -4.99 -8.85
C GLU A 600 -6.83 -4.82 -10.36
N SER A 601 -6.94 -3.56 -10.79
CA SER A 601 -7.04 -3.22 -12.20
C SER A 601 -5.67 -3.31 -12.86
N LYS A 602 -5.59 -3.99 -14.00
CA LYS A 602 -4.33 -4.06 -14.78
C LYS A 602 -4.06 -2.75 -15.50
N GLU A 603 -5.14 -2.11 -15.96
CA GLU A 603 -5.13 -0.88 -16.73
C GLU A 603 -4.94 0.35 -15.83
N PHE A 604 -5.50 0.31 -14.62
CA PHE A 604 -5.44 1.42 -13.66
C PHE A 604 -5.04 0.95 -12.25
N PRO A 605 -3.81 0.46 -12.04
CA PRO A 605 -3.42 -0.16 -10.77
C PRO A 605 -3.62 0.73 -9.53
N LEU A 606 -3.51 2.05 -9.68
CA LEU A 606 -3.60 3.00 -8.55
C LEU A 606 -4.97 3.00 -7.86
N VAL A 607 -6.04 2.58 -8.56
CA VAL A 607 -7.40 2.46 -8.00
C VAL A 607 -7.50 1.39 -6.91
N GLY A 608 -6.55 0.44 -6.86
CA GLY A 608 -6.45 -0.63 -5.87
C GLY A 608 -7.49 -1.76 -6.05
N ALA A 609 -7.75 -2.49 -4.97
CA ALA A 609 -8.71 -3.60 -4.87
C ALA A 609 -9.64 -3.44 -3.65
N GLY A 610 -10.72 -4.22 -3.60
CA GLY A 610 -11.78 -4.16 -2.57
C GLY A 610 -13.12 -3.65 -3.10
N GLY A 611 -14.03 -3.27 -2.19
CA GLY A 611 -15.33 -2.65 -2.51
C GLY A 611 -15.21 -1.47 -3.48
N ARG A 612 -16.30 -1.12 -4.17
CA ARG A 612 -16.29 -0.11 -5.25
C ARG A 612 -17.55 0.73 -5.28
N SER A 613 -17.36 2.02 -5.44
CA SER A 613 -18.36 3.06 -5.60
C SER A 613 -17.69 4.30 -6.20
N ALA A 614 -17.47 4.31 -7.51
CA ALA A 614 -16.81 5.41 -8.22
C ALA A 614 -17.59 6.73 -8.16
N MET A 615 -16.88 7.85 -8.04
CA MET A 615 -17.39 9.21 -8.24
C MET A 615 -16.38 10.06 -9.02
N ALA A 616 -16.87 11.12 -9.68
CA ALA A 616 -16.03 11.99 -10.48
C ALA A 616 -16.45 13.46 -10.40
N GLY A 617 -15.47 14.34 -10.54
CA GLY A 617 -15.59 15.78 -10.46
C GLY A 617 -15.11 16.38 -9.13
N PRO A 618 -14.85 17.69 -9.08
CA PRO A 618 -14.81 18.63 -10.21
C PRO A 618 -13.49 18.58 -11.00
N VAL A 619 -13.41 19.32 -12.12
CA VAL A 619 -12.13 19.67 -12.77
C VAL A 619 -11.62 20.98 -12.18
N PHE A 620 -10.37 21.02 -11.72
CA PHE A 620 -9.81 22.23 -11.12
C PHE A 620 -9.17 23.15 -12.17
N TYR A 621 -9.43 24.47 -12.06
CA TYR A 621 -8.76 25.49 -12.85
C TYR A 621 -8.27 26.64 -11.98
N ALA A 622 -6.96 26.86 -11.96
CA ALA A 622 -6.31 27.83 -11.08
C ALA A 622 -6.74 29.28 -11.40
N ASP A 623 -7.11 29.56 -12.65
CA ASP A 623 -7.55 30.89 -13.07
C ASP A 623 -8.92 31.30 -12.50
N GLN A 624 -9.76 30.35 -12.09
CA GLN A 624 -11.03 30.61 -11.40
C GLN A 624 -10.81 31.08 -9.94
N PHE A 625 -9.62 30.84 -9.38
CA PHE A 625 -9.29 31.07 -7.98
C PHE A 625 -8.10 32.04 -7.79
N LYS A 626 -7.78 32.89 -8.77
CA LYS A 626 -6.62 33.82 -8.70
C LYS A 626 -6.58 34.71 -7.46
N ASN A 627 -7.75 35.10 -6.95
CA ASN A 627 -7.89 35.96 -5.78
C ASN A 627 -8.23 35.19 -4.49
N ALA A 628 -8.32 33.87 -4.58
CA ALA A 628 -8.67 33.02 -3.45
C ALA A 628 -7.50 32.94 -2.46
N LYS A 629 -7.83 32.92 -1.17
CA LYS A 629 -6.82 32.95 -0.10
C LYS A 629 -5.98 31.67 -0.06
N ARG A 630 -6.59 30.53 -0.39
CA ARG A 630 -6.00 29.18 -0.24
C ARG A 630 -6.24 28.31 -1.48
N SER A 631 -6.24 28.92 -2.67
CA SER A 631 -6.38 28.19 -3.93
C SER A 631 -5.41 27.01 -3.98
N PHE A 632 -5.90 25.88 -4.47
CA PHE A 632 -5.02 24.78 -4.87
C PHE A 632 -3.97 25.28 -5.89
N PRO A 633 -2.77 24.69 -5.91
CA PRO A 633 -1.68 25.14 -6.77
C PRO A 633 -1.96 24.83 -8.25
N ASP A 634 -1.33 25.60 -9.14
CA ASP A 634 -1.45 25.46 -10.61
C ASP A 634 -1.02 24.10 -11.16
N TYR A 635 -0.36 23.28 -10.34
CA TYR A 635 -0.10 21.87 -10.64
C TYR A 635 -1.38 21.07 -10.94
N TYR A 636 -2.51 21.40 -10.30
CA TYR A 636 -3.79 20.72 -10.53
C TYR A 636 -4.62 21.33 -11.67
N ASP A 637 -4.12 22.38 -12.34
CA ASP A 637 -4.86 23.06 -13.40
C ASP A 637 -5.21 22.09 -14.55
N GLY A 638 -6.49 22.03 -14.90
CA GLY A 638 -7.05 21.13 -15.90
C GLY A 638 -7.17 19.66 -15.47
N LYS A 639 -6.89 19.31 -14.20
CA LYS A 639 -7.00 17.93 -13.72
C LYS A 639 -8.41 17.63 -13.22
N LEU A 640 -8.93 16.47 -13.63
CA LEU A 640 -10.19 15.92 -13.10
C LEU A 640 -9.94 15.30 -11.73
N LEU A 641 -10.71 15.69 -10.73
CA LEU A 641 -10.73 14.98 -9.45
C LEU A 641 -11.66 13.77 -9.53
N ILE A 642 -11.19 12.62 -9.07
CA ILE A 642 -11.99 11.41 -8.91
C ILE A 642 -11.84 10.93 -7.46
N TYR A 643 -12.88 10.33 -6.92
CA TYR A 643 -12.92 9.86 -5.53
C TYR A 643 -13.81 8.63 -5.43
N GLU A 644 -13.67 7.89 -4.33
CA GLU A 644 -14.33 6.60 -4.22
C GLU A 644 -14.70 6.29 -2.77
N TRP A 645 -15.96 5.91 -2.58
CA TRP A 645 -16.58 5.79 -1.27
C TRP A 645 -16.07 4.58 -0.47
N MET A 646 -15.84 3.41 -1.06
CA MET A 646 -15.48 2.19 -0.32
C MET A 646 -14.02 2.13 0.14
N ARG A 647 -13.10 2.55 -0.73
CA ARG A 647 -11.65 2.52 -0.55
C ARG A 647 -11.13 3.83 0.00
N GLY A 648 -11.94 4.90 -0.02
CA GLY A 648 -11.70 6.14 0.72
C GLY A 648 -10.51 6.95 0.21
N TRP A 649 -10.34 7.02 -1.11
CA TRP A 649 -9.28 7.79 -1.76
C TRP A 649 -9.82 9.00 -2.54
N LEU A 650 -8.93 9.97 -2.76
CA LEU A 650 -9.10 11.12 -3.66
C LEU A 650 -7.91 11.14 -4.62
N MET A 651 -8.16 11.31 -5.92
CA MET A 651 -7.12 11.34 -6.95
C MET A 651 -7.31 12.51 -7.91
N ALA A 652 -6.20 12.98 -8.48
CA ALA A 652 -6.20 13.88 -9.63
C ALA A 652 -5.82 13.08 -10.87
N VAL A 653 -6.62 13.22 -11.93
CA VAL A 653 -6.39 12.63 -13.25
C VAL A 653 -5.82 13.71 -14.17
N THR A 654 -4.64 13.46 -14.71
CA THR A 654 -4.03 14.29 -15.75
C THR A 654 -4.62 13.93 -17.10
N LEU A 655 -5.10 14.94 -17.81
CA LEU A 655 -5.63 14.81 -19.17
C LEU A 655 -4.61 15.33 -20.19
N ASP A 656 -4.55 14.69 -21.36
CA ASP A 656 -3.83 15.25 -22.51
C ASP A 656 -4.62 16.42 -23.14
N ALA A 657 -4.04 17.09 -24.14
CA ALA A 657 -4.67 18.23 -24.81
C ALA A 657 -6.01 17.89 -25.50
N ASN A 658 -6.30 16.61 -25.76
CA ASN A 658 -7.55 16.14 -26.33
C ASN A 658 -8.55 15.68 -25.27
N GLY A 659 -8.21 15.77 -23.98
CA GLY A 659 -9.04 15.29 -22.87
C GLY A 659 -8.96 13.78 -22.63
N ASN A 660 -7.94 13.08 -23.16
CA ASN A 660 -7.73 11.66 -22.89
C ASN A 660 -6.98 11.45 -21.57
N TYR A 661 -7.16 10.29 -20.95
CA TYR A 661 -6.40 9.88 -19.77
C TYR A 661 -4.90 9.84 -20.08
N SER A 662 -4.09 10.53 -19.28
CA SER A 662 -2.63 10.48 -19.37
C SER A 662 -2.02 9.77 -18.16
N SER A 663 -2.42 10.17 -16.96
CA SER A 663 -1.96 9.59 -15.69
C SER A 663 -2.92 9.96 -14.56
N MET A 664 -2.73 9.38 -13.39
CA MET A 664 -3.41 9.81 -12.17
C MET A 664 -2.49 9.72 -10.96
N GLU A 665 -2.79 10.50 -9.93
CA GLU A 665 -2.08 10.50 -8.66
C GLU A 665 -3.04 10.64 -7.48
N ARG A 666 -2.65 10.11 -6.31
CA ARG A 666 -3.40 10.35 -5.07
C ARG A 666 -3.16 11.75 -4.55
N ILE A 667 -4.25 12.41 -4.12
CA ILE A 667 -4.19 13.61 -3.29
C ILE A 667 -4.26 13.16 -1.84
N MET A 668 -3.36 13.67 -1.00
CA MET A 668 -3.27 13.32 0.42
C MET A 668 -3.21 11.80 0.68
N PRO A 669 -2.26 11.05 0.10
CA PRO A 669 -2.20 9.58 0.20
C PRO A 669 -2.02 9.04 1.63
N SER A 670 -1.61 9.87 2.61
CA SER A 670 -1.56 9.47 4.03
C SER A 670 -2.94 9.44 4.70
N TYR A 671 -3.98 10.00 4.06
CA TYR A 671 -5.35 10.00 4.55
C TYR A 671 -6.18 8.89 3.88
N LYS A 672 -6.95 8.17 4.71
CA LYS A 672 -8.13 7.43 4.27
C LYS A 672 -9.36 8.28 4.61
N PHE A 673 -10.05 8.78 3.60
CA PHE A 673 -11.27 9.58 3.79
C PHE A 673 -12.41 8.69 4.29
N SER A 674 -13.29 9.24 5.14
CA SER A 674 -14.43 8.51 5.73
C SER A 674 -15.57 8.37 4.71
N ASN A 675 -15.27 7.67 3.63
CA ASN A 675 -16.18 7.40 2.52
C ASN A 675 -16.67 8.69 1.82
N PRO A 676 -15.80 9.35 1.03
CA PRO A 676 -16.13 10.61 0.36
C PRO A 676 -17.27 10.40 -0.63
N SER A 677 -18.27 11.28 -0.61
CA SER A 677 -19.52 11.12 -1.39
C SER A 677 -19.87 12.31 -2.26
N ASP A 678 -19.31 13.50 -2.00
CA ASP A 678 -19.50 14.67 -2.87
C ASP A 678 -18.39 15.72 -2.68
N LEU A 679 -18.12 16.52 -3.72
CA LEU A 679 -17.04 17.53 -3.78
C LEU A 679 -17.48 18.80 -4.52
N GLU A 680 -17.20 19.98 -3.94
CA GLU A 680 -17.31 21.27 -4.66
C GLU A 680 -16.20 22.23 -4.19
N PHE A 681 -15.63 23.00 -5.12
CA PHE A 681 -14.70 24.10 -4.76
C PHE A 681 -15.48 25.35 -4.33
N GLY A 682 -15.07 25.96 -3.21
CA GLY A 682 -15.61 27.24 -2.77
C GLY A 682 -14.88 28.44 -3.39
N PRO A 683 -15.51 29.63 -3.42
CA PRO A 683 -14.88 30.89 -3.83
C PRO A 683 -13.57 31.23 -3.08
N ASP A 684 -13.39 30.70 -1.87
CA ASP A 684 -12.16 30.83 -1.07
C ASP A 684 -10.99 29.95 -1.53
N GLY A 685 -11.22 29.10 -2.55
CA GLY A 685 -10.24 28.21 -3.18
C GLY A 685 -10.08 26.87 -2.46
N ASP A 686 -10.87 26.62 -1.41
CA ASP A 686 -10.85 25.35 -0.69
C ASP A 686 -11.77 24.32 -1.36
N LEU A 687 -11.44 23.04 -1.19
CA LEU A 687 -12.28 21.93 -1.64
C LEU A 687 -13.18 21.48 -0.48
N TYR A 688 -14.48 21.69 -0.60
CA TYR A 688 -15.49 21.19 0.34
C TYR A 688 -15.87 19.76 -0.05
N MET A 689 -16.02 18.89 0.95
CA MET A 689 -16.29 17.48 0.76
C MET A 689 -17.30 16.98 1.79
N LEU A 690 -18.24 16.15 1.32
CA LEU A 690 -19.04 15.30 2.21
C LEU A 690 -18.36 13.94 2.36
N GLU A 691 -18.21 13.52 3.61
CA GLU A 691 -17.89 12.16 4.02
C GLU A 691 -19.21 11.52 4.47
N TYR A 692 -19.70 10.50 3.75
CA TYR A 692 -20.98 9.81 4.09
C TYR A 692 -20.86 8.97 5.37
N GLY A 693 -19.63 8.62 5.76
CA GLY A 693 -19.35 7.74 6.89
C GLY A 693 -19.43 6.28 6.50
N SER A 694 -19.01 5.44 7.45
CA SER A 694 -18.80 4.02 7.17
C SER A 694 -20.12 3.25 7.01
N GLY A 695 -21.09 3.40 7.90
CA GLY A 695 -22.33 2.63 7.89
C GLY A 695 -23.35 3.08 6.85
N TRP A 696 -23.94 2.13 6.13
CA TRP A 696 -25.04 2.40 5.18
C TRP A 696 -26.40 2.47 5.88
N PHE A 697 -27.28 3.39 5.44
CA PHE A 697 -28.64 3.62 5.95
C PHE A 697 -28.75 4.00 7.43
N THR A 698 -27.70 4.62 7.96
CA THR A 698 -27.61 5.04 9.36
C THR A 698 -26.87 6.36 9.48
N GLN A 699 -27.15 7.09 10.56
CA GLN A 699 -26.28 8.14 11.05
C GLN A 699 -24.93 7.53 11.47
N ASN A 700 -23.83 8.18 11.09
CA ASN A 700 -22.48 7.71 11.36
C ASN A 700 -21.67 8.72 12.15
N ASP A 701 -20.91 8.27 13.15
CA ASP A 701 -19.99 9.15 13.90
C ASP A 701 -18.90 9.75 13.01
N ASP A 702 -18.55 9.07 11.91
CA ASP A 702 -17.54 9.51 10.94
C ASP A 702 -18.12 10.13 9.67
N ALA A 703 -19.44 10.34 9.58
CA ALA A 703 -20.02 11.18 8.54
C ALA A 703 -19.80 12.65 8.85
N ARG A 704 -19.23 13.40 7.89
CA ARG A 704 -18.71 14.75 8.12
C ARG A 704 -18.92 15.67 6.94
N LEU A 705 -19.04 16.96 7.23
CA LEU A 705 -18.69 18.02 6.30
C LEU A 705 -17.24 18.39 6.57
N VAL A 706 -16.38 18.27 5.56
CA VAL A 706 -14.96 18.62 5.68
C VAL A 706 -14.56 19.64 4.62
N ARG A 707 -13.49 20.36 4.91
CA ARG A 707 -12.83 21.30 4.00
C ARG A 707 -11.37 20.95 3.89
N ILE A 708 -10.87 20.82 2.67
CA ILE A 708 -9.45 20.61 2.37
C ILE A 708 -8.86 21.95 1.98
N GLU A 709 -7.91 22.42 2.80
CA GLU A 709 -7.23 23.70 2.64
C GLU A 709 -5.82 23.49 2.09
N TYR A 710 -5.35 24.40 1.23
CA TYR A 710 -3.96 24.43 0.77
C TYR A 710 -3.19 25.62 1.37
N ASN A 711 -2.00 25.35 1.91
CA ASN A 711 -1.08 26.35 2.42
C ASN A 711 0.15 26.52 1.49
N ALA A 712 0.11 27.58 0.67
CA ALA A 712 1.24 28.01 -0.16
C ALA A 712 2.35 28.71 0.65
N GLY A 713 2.03 29.20 1.85
CA GLY A 713 2.92 29.99 2.70
C GLY A 713 3.74 29.17 3.68
N ASN A 714 4.07 29.79 4.82
CA ASN A 714 4.83 29.19 5.91
C ASN A 714 4.04 28.05 6.59
N ARG A 715 4.64 26.87 6.73
CA ARG A 715 4.05 25.74 7.45
C ARG A 715 4.39 25.84 8.94
N LYS A 716 3.45 25.42 9.80
CA LYS A 716 3.69 25.41 11.24
C LYS A 716 4.63 24.25 11.62
N PRO A 717 5.48 24.41 12.63
CA PRO A 717 6.34 23.33 13.12
C PRO A 717 5.51 22.13 13.61
N VAL A 718 6.01 20.91 13.38
CA VAL A 718 5.43 19.69 13.93
C VAL A 718 6.10 19.37 15.26
N VAL A 719 5.35 19.48 16.36
CA VAL A 719 5.90 19.37 17.73
C VAL A 719 5.86 17.93 18.23
N GLN A 720 7.03 17.40 18.57
CA GLN A 720 7.19 16.15 19.29
C GLN A 720 7.65 16.42 20.71
N ILE A 721 7.12 15.65 21.65
CA ILE A 721 7.45 15.77 23.07
C ILE A 721 7.64 14.38 23.69
N ALA A 722 8.59 14.30 24.61
CA ALA A 722 8.78 13.16 25.49
C ALA A 722 9.30 13.62 26.86
N SER A 723 9.24 12.72 27.84
CA SER A 723 9.88 12.86 29.14
C SER A 723 10.70 11.61 29.43
N SER A 724 11.86 11.73 30.05
CA SER A 724 12.68 10.59 30.48
C SER A 724 11.99 9.72 31.53
N LYS A 725 11.06 10.30 32.29
CA LYS A 725 10.22 9.63 33.28
C LYS A 725 8.82 10.26 33.28
N LYS A 726 7.76 9.45 33.36
CA LYS A 726 6.37 9.94 33.45
C LYS A 726 5.93 10.19 34.89
N GLY A 727 6.61 9.58 35.87
CA GLY A 727 6.44 9.89 37.27
C GLY A 727 7.59 9.40 38.14
N GLY A 728 7.59 9.80 39.41
CA GLY A 728 8.60 9.40 40.41
C GLY A 728 8.47 10.15 41.72
N ALA A 729 9.15 9.66 42.76
CA ALA A 729 9.13 10.25 44.09
C ALA A 729 9.70 11.68 44.11
N VAL A 730 9.18 12.52 45.02
CA VAL A 730 9.69 13.89 45.21
C VAL A 730 10.99 13.92 46.02
N PRO A 731 11.97 14.79 45.68
CA PRO A 731 11.99 15.70 44.53
C PRO A 731 12.17 14.94 43.21
N PHE A 732 11.20 15.08 42.31
CA PHE A 732 11.14 14.33 41.07
C PHE A 732 11.91 15.07 39.98
N LYS A 733 12.90 14.41 39.39
CA LYS A 733 13.69 14.92 38.28
C LYS A 733 13.35 14.20 36.98
N ALA A 734 13.06 14.96 35.94
CA ALA A 734 12.85 14.42 34.60
C ALA A 734 13.47 15.32 33.53
N GLN A 735 13.99 14.69 32.48
CA GLN A 735 14.48 15.36 31.28
C GLN A 735 13.34 15.43 30.27
N LEU A 736 12.88 16.63 29.93
CA LEU A 736 11.95 16.83 28.82
C LEU A 736 12.72 16.83 27.51
N SER A 737 12.08 16.36 26.44
CA SER A 737 12.71 16.23 25.12
C SER A 737 11.78 16.72 24.02
N SER A 738 12.33 17.54 23.12
CA SER A 738 11.68 17.94 21.86
C SER A 738 12.13 17.12 20.65
N LYS A 739 12.94 16.05 20.87
CA LYS A 739 13.51 15.22 19.80
C LYS A 739 12.42 14.73 18.84
N GLY A 740 12.65 14.97 17.56
CA GLY A 740 11.69 14.68 16.48
C GLY A 740 10.82 15.87 16.06
N THR A 741 10.87 16.99 16.79
CA THR A 741 10.26 18.26 16.35
C THR A 741 10.98 18.77 15.11
N GLN A 742 10.23 19.09 14.07
CA GLN A 742 10.77 19.51 12.77
C GLN A 742 9.95 20.65 12.19
N ASP A 743 10.62 21.48 11.41
CA ASP A 743 9.99 22.46 10.55
C ASP A 743 10.11 22.01 9.09
N ALA A 744 8.99 22.01 8.36
CA ALA A 744 8.97 21.49 7.00
C ALA A 744 9.65 22.45 6.00
N ASP A 745 9.73 23.74 6.34
CA ASP A 745 10.40 24.78 5.53
C ASP A 745 11.88 24.95 5.93
N ASN A 746 12.36 24.14 6.89
CA ASN A 746 13.69 24.19 7.49
C ASN A 746 14.02 25.55 8.13
N ASP A 747 12.99 26.26 8.63
CA ASP A 747 13.17 27.49 9.38
C ASP A 747 13.79 27.23 10.76
N ALA A 748 14.48 28.23 11.30
CA ALA A 748 15.04 28.12 12.65
C ALA A 748 13.92 28.13 13.70
N LEU A 749 14.05 27.27 14.73
CA LEU A 749 13.00 27.03 15.72
C LEU A 749 13.34 27.60 17.10
N LYS A 750 12.33 28.21 17.74
CA LYS A 750 12.36 28.65 19.14
C LYS A 750 11.48 27.72 19.99
N TYR A 751 11.99 27.28 21.14
CA TYR A 751 11.32 26.34 22.03
C TYR A 751 10.89 27.01 23.34
N THR A 752 9.71 26.69 23.83
CA THR A 752 9.20 27.16 25.13
C THR A 752 8.38 26.07 25.79
N TRP A 753 8.89 25.52 26.89
CA TRP A 753 8.18 24.61 27.76
C TRP A 753 7.48 25.37 28.88
N LYS A 754 6.22 25.04 29.16
CA LYS A 754 5.45 25.51 30.32
C LYS A 754 4.95 24.31 31.12
N VAL A 755 5.36 24.21 32.38
CA VAL A 755 4.97 23.13 33.30
C VAL A 755 4.03 23.69 34.35
N VAL A 756 2.78 23.22 34.35
CA VAL A 756 1.68 23.75 35.19
C VAL A 756 1.17 22.65 36.14
N PRO A 757 1.11 22.88 37.46
CA PRO A 757 0.44 21.96 38.38
C PRO A 757 -1.08 21.96 38.14
N GLN A 758 -1.73 20.80 38.06
CA GLN A 758 -3.18 20.72 37.83
C GLN A 758 -4.01 21.20 39.02
N ASN A 759 -3.52 21.00 40.25
CA ASN A 759 -4.23 21.36 41.48
C ASN A 759 -4.05 22.83 41.91
N GLY A 760 -3.64 23.71 40.99
CA GLY A 760 -3.36 25.12 41.25
C GLY A 760 -1.93 25.36 41.77
N GLY A 761 -1.27 26.40 41.25
CA GLY A 761 0.11 26.79 41.58
C GLY A 761 0.78 27.57 40.44
N ASN A 762 2.00 28.08 40.68
CA ASN A 762 2.74 28.86 39.69
C ASN A 762 3.30 27.96 38.57
N ALA A 763 3.11 28.37 37.31
CA ALA A 763 3.71 27.70 36.16
C ALA A 763 5.22 27.96 36.10
N LYS A 764 6.02 26.93 35.81
CA LYS A 764 7.45 27.08 35.49
C LYS A 764 7.64 27.11 33.98
N THR A 765 8.50 28.00 33.47
CA THR A 765 8.79 28.14 32.03
C THR A 765 10.27 27.90 31.74
N TYR A 766 10.55 27.21 30.64
CA TYR A 766 11.91 26.91 30.17
C TYR A 766 12.01 27.20 28.66
N ASN A 767 13.09 27.84 28.21
CA ASN A 767 13.27 28.24 26.80
C ASN A 767 14.25 27.35 26.02
N GLU A 768 14.60 26.20 26.59
CA GLU A 768 15.50 25.23 25.98
C GLU A 768 14.71 24.14 25.26
N ALA A 769 15.31 23.52 24.23
CA ALA A 769 14.69 22.40 23.52
C ALA A 769 14.43 21.20 24.45
N ASN A 770 15.41 20.88 25.29
CA ASN A 770 15.39 19.73 26.19
C ASN A 770 15.77 20.18 27.62
N PRO A 771 14.85 20.76 28.41
CA PRO A 771 15.13 21.17 29.78
C PRO A 771 15.04 20.01 30.77
N THR A 772 15.88 20.01 31.81
CA THR A 772 15.69 19.18 33.00
C THR A 772 14.77 19.89 33.98
N ILE A 773 13.70 19.24 34.41
CA ILE A 773 12.77 19.77 35.41
C ILE A 773 12.96 19.10 36.77
N THR A 774 12.72 19.85 37.84
CA THR A 774 12.64 19.34 39.23
C THR A 774 11.31 19.76 39.86
N LEU A 775 10.58 18.77 40.40
CA LEU A 775 9.26 18.93 41.01
C LEU A 775 9.31 18.44 42.47
N ASP A 776 9.22 19.38 43.42
CA ASP A 776 9.42 19.09 44.85
C ASP A 776 8.12 18.74 45.59
N LYS A 777 6.96 18.93 44.95
CA LYS A 777 5.64 18.67 45.53
C LYS A 777 4.93 17.58 44.75
N ALA A 778 4.31 16.64 45.48
CA ALA A 778 3.52 15.59 44.88
C ALA A 778 2.30 16.19 44.14
N GLY A 779 1.93 15.61 43.00
CA GLY A 779 0.81 16.05 42.17
C GLY A 779 1.01 15.78 40.68
N VAL A 780 -0.03 16.04 39.90
CA VAL A 780 -0.03 15.93 38.43
C VAL A 780 0.33 17.29 37.82
N TYR A 781 1.30 17.28 36.90
CA TYR A 781 1.78 18.45 36.19
C TYR A 781 1.58 18.27 34.69
N LYS A 782 1.07 19.30 34.02
CA LYS A 782 0.97 19.36 32.55
C LYS A 782 2.18 20.11 31.99
N ALA A 783 3.05 19.42 31.26
CA ALA A 783 4.17 20.01 30.54
C ALA A 783 3.77 20.25 29.08
N THR A 784 3.69 21.51 28.67
CA THR A 784 3.35 21.94 27.31
C THR A 784 4.59 22.50 26.62
N LEU A 785 5.02 21.90 25.52
CA LEU A 785 5.99 22.49 24.60
C LEU A 785 5.25 23.34 23.57
N THR A 786 5.70 24.57 23.38
CA THR A 786 5.36 25.43 22.24
C THR A 786 6.61 25.66 21.41
N VAL A 787 6.50 25.48 20.10
CA VAL A 787 7.59 25.74 19.15
C VAL A 787 7.12 26.76 18.13
N THR A 788 7.95 27.76 17.89
CA THR A 788 7.68 28.86 16.95
C THR A 788 8.82 28.97 15.95
N ASP A 789 8.51 29.08 14.66
CA ASP A 789 9.49 29.34 13.61
C ASP A 789 9.80 30.84 13.44
N THR A 790 10.80 31.18 12.64
CA THR A 790 11.21 32.57 12.38
C THR A 790 10.20 33.40 11.58
N LYS A 791 9.23 32.76 10.94
CA LYS A 791 8.17 33.41 10.15
C LYS A 791 6.84 33.52 10.94
N GLY A 792 6.85 33.15 12.22
CA GLY A 792 5.74 33.30 13.16
C GLY A 792 4.77 32.12 13.24
N GLY A 793 5.01 31.02 12.51
CA GLY A 793 4.23 29.79 12.67
C GLY A 793 4.52 29.15 14.02
N SER A 794 3.46 28.73 14.73
CA SER A 794 3.59 28.19 16.09
C SER A 794 2.66 27.01 16.31
N SER A 795 3.17 25.99 17.00
CA SER A 795 2.46 24.76 17.37
C SER A 795 2.78 24.39 18.82
N SER A 796 1.86 23.68 19.48
CA SER A 796 2.07 23.23 20.86
C SER A 796 1.60 21.79 21.07
N ARG A 797 2.26 21.06 21.97
CA ARG A 797 1.86 19.71 22.42
C ARG A 797 2.07 19.59 23.92
N SER A 798 1.25 18.80 24.61
CA SER A 798 1.32 18.62 26.06
C SER A 798 1.41 17.15 26.48
N LEU A 799 2.13 16.87 27.57
CA LEU A 799 2.16 15.58 28.26
C LEU A 799 1.95 15.80 29.77
N GLU A 800 1.50 14.76 30.46
CA GLU A 800 1.34 14.77 31.91
C GLU A 800 2.51 14.09 32.61
N ILE A 801 2.87 14.60 33.80
CA ILE A 801 3.97 14.16 34.64
C ILE A 801 3.44 14.03 36.07
N MET A 802 3.71 12.90 36.72
CA MET A 802 3.22 12.59 38.06
C MET A 802 4.37 12.62 39.08
N ALA A 803 4.46 13.66 39.90
CA ALA A 803 5.44 13.68 40.99
C ALA A 803 4.80 13.07 42.26
N GLY A 804 5.53 12.22 42.98
CA GLY A 804 5.10 11.65 44.27
C GLY A 804 4.62 10.19 44.26
N ASN A 805 4.71 9.48 43.14
CA ASN A 805 4.46 8.03 43.02
C ASN A 805 5.58 7.42 42.15
N GLU A 806 6.36 6.46 42.64
CA GLU A 806 7.44 5.84 41.86
C GLU A 806 6.88 4.71 40.96
N GLU A 807 7.44 4.53 39.77
CA GLU A 807 7.01 3.45 38.88
C GLU A 807 7.47 2.09 39.45
N PRO A 808 6.59 1.08 39.55
CA PRO A 808 6.98 -0.24 40.03
C PRO A 808 8.07 -0.88 39.17
N VAL A 809 9.03 -1.53 39.82
CA VAL A 809 10.11 -2.27 39.14
C VAL A 809 9.70 -3.72 38.95
N LEU A 810 9.58 -4.16 37.69
CA LEU A 810 9.34 -5.55 37.30
C LEU A 810 10.59 -6.17 36.67
N THR A 811 10.97 -7.36 37.14
CA THR A 811 12.05 -8.16 36.56
C THR A 811 11.65 -9.63 36.45
N PHE A 812 12.16 -10.31 35.42
CA PHE A 812 12.06 -11.76 35.28
C PHE A 812 13.34 -12.43 35.77
N GLU A 813 13.20 -13.52 36.51
CA GLU A 813 14.27 -14.48 36.76
C GLU A 813 13.96 -15.79 36.06
N THR A 814 14.83 -16.20 35.14
CA THR A 814 14.72 -17.45 34.39
C THR A 814 15.72 -18.46 34.93
N LYS A 815 15.35 -19.20 35.99
CA LYS A 815 16.27 -19.98 36.85
C LYS A 815 17.10 -21.08 36.16
N ASN A 816 16.85 -21.39 34.89
CA ASN A 816 17.73 -22.13 33.97
C ASN A 816 17.37 -21.93 32.49
N SER A 817 16.49 -20.96 32.19
CA SER A 817 15.96 -20.74 30.84
C SER A 817 16.59 -19.51 30.19
N ASN A 818 16.81 -19.60 28.89
CA ASN A 818 17.44 -18.55 28.11
C ASN A 818 16.47 -17.37 27.93
N GLN A 819 16.96 -16.13 28.06
CA GLN A 819 16.13 -14.92 27.93
C GLN A 819 16.02 -14.40 26.49
N THR A 820 16.76 -14.99 25.55
CA THR A 820 16.74 -14.64 24.12
C THR A 820 16.03 -15.71 23.28
N PHE A 821 16.21 -16.98 23.63
CA PHE A 821 15.77 -18.11 22.86
C PHE A 821 14.74 -18.97 23.58
N PHE A 822 13.75 -19.44 22.83
CA PHE A 822 12.99 -20.62 23.23
C PHE A 822 13.52 -21.85 22.47
N PHE A 823 13.43 -23.00 23.12
CA PHE A 823 13.75 -24.30 22.55
C PHE A 823 12.44 -25.08 22.38
N PRO A 824 12.06 -25.50 21.16
CA PRO A 824 10.76 -26.12 20.92
C PRO A 824 10.50 -27.31 21.85
N ASN A 825 9.31 -27.33 22.46
CA ASN A 825 8.84 -28.35 23.39
C ASN A 825 9.67 -28.50 24.69
N GLN A 826 10.60 -27.58 24.97
CA GLN A 826 11.30 -27.53 26.24
C GLN A 826 10.56 -26.62 27.24
N PRO A 827 10.68 -26.89 28.56
CA PRO A 827 10.13 -26.03 29.59
C PRO A 827 10.88 -24.69 29.67
N PHE A 828 10.13 -23.60 29.80
CA PHE A 828 10.61 -22.27 30.14
C PHE A 828 10.20 -21.94 31.58
N GLU A 829 11.19 -21.93 32.47
CA GLU A 829 11.01 -21.62 33.88
C GLU A 829 11.14 -20.12 34.11
N TYR A 830 10.16 -19.52 34.79
CA TYR A 830 10.14 -18.09 35.08
C TYR A 830 9.67 -17.80 36.51
N GLU A 831 10.19 -16.71 37.06
CA GLU A 831 9.75 -16.10 38.31
C GLU A 831 9.71 -14.57 38.11
N VAL A 832 8.54 -13.96 38.31
CA VAL A 832 8.34 -12.52 38.25
C VAL A 832 8.64 -11.93 39.61
N LYS A 833 9.53 -10.94 39.65
CA LYS A 833 9.75 -10.10 40.82
C LYS A 833 9.16 -8.72 40.56
N VAL A 834 8.36 -8.26 41.50
CA VAL A 834 7.79 -6.91 41.52
C VAL A 834 8.22 -6.25 42.83
N SER A 835 8.79 -5.05 42.70
CA SER A 835 9.11 -4.18 43.83
C SER A 835 8.62 -2.79 43.52
N ASP A 836 7.84 -2.24 44.42
CA ASP A 836 7.35 -0.89 44.39
C ASP A 836 7.69 -0.18 45.69
N LYS A 837 8.00 1.12 45.62
CA LYS A 837 8.46 1.85 46.80
C LYS A 837 7.32 2.12 47.77
N GLU A 838 6.12 2.36 47.25
CA GLU A 838 4.91 2.68 48.01
C GLU A 838 4.15 1.41 48.45
N ASP A 839 3.99 0.43 47.55
CA ASP A 839 3.20 -0.79 47.77
C ASP A 839 4.00 -1.95 48.38
N GLY A 840 5.34 -1.87 48.42
CA GLY A 840 6.21 -2.95 48.86
C GLY A 840 6.57 -3.92 47.73
N SER A 841 6.75 -5.21 48.00
CA SER A 841 7.21 -6.16 46.98
C SER A 841 6.52 -7.51 47.10
N LEU A 842 6.63 -8.34 46.05
CA LEU A 842 6.25 -9.75 46.14
C LEU A 842 7.06 -10.47 47.25
N ALA A 843 8.34 -10.11 47.41
CA ALA A 843 9.25 -10.74 48.36
C ALA A 843 8.89 -10.47 49.83
N ASN A 844 8.33 -9.29 50.14
CA ASN A 844 7.90 -8.95 51.50
C ASN A 844 6.39 -9.16 51.73
N GLY A 845 5.68 -9.75 50.76
CA GLY A 845 4.27 -10.12 50.84
C GLY A 845 3.26 -8.97 50.83
N LYS A 846 3.72 -7.72 50.67
CA LYS A 846 2.82 -6.55 50.59
C LYS A 846 2.15 -6.40 49.23
N ILE A 847 2.84 -6.81 48.16
CA ILE A 847 2.24 -7.06 46.85
C ILE A 847 1.84 -8.54 46.83
N LYS A 848 0.56 -8.82 46.56
CA LYS A 848 0.06 -10.18 46.46
C LYS A 848 0.30 -10.76 45.05
N PRO A 849 0.64 -12.05 44.89
CA PRO A 849 0.83 -12.67 43.57
C PRO A 849 -0.33 -12.46 42.59
N GLU A 850 -1.57 -12.44 43.09
CA GLU A 850 -2.78 -12.28 42.27
C GLU A 850 -2.94 -10.85 41.71
N ALA A 851 -2.18 -9.88 42.22
CA ALA A 851 -2.17 -8.50 41.73
C ALA A 851 -1.24 -8.30 40.52
N VAL A 852 -0.48 -9.33 40.14
CA VAL A 852 0.47 -9.29 39.00
C VAL A 852 -0.10 -10.13 37.87
N ALA A 853 -0.34 -9.49 36.73
CA ALA A 853 -0.79 -10.18 35.53
C ALA A 853 0.41 -10.78 34.79
N MET A 854 0.33 -12.05 34.40
CA MET A 854 1.38 -12.79 33.70
C MET A 854 0.77 -13.59 32.54
N ASN A 855 1.34 -13.44 31.35
CA ASN A 855 0.95 -14.21 30.17
C ASN A 855 2.17 -14.62 29.32
N ILE A 856 2.06 -15.75 28.61
CA ILE A 856 3.02 -16.25 27.64
C ILE A 856 2.26 -16.61 26.36
N ASP A 857 2.46 -15.83 25.29
CA ASP A 857 1.78 -16.03 24.00
C ASP A 857 2.79 -16.38 22.90
N TYR A 858 2.38 -17.18 21.91
CA TYR A 858 3.13 -17.36 20.65
C TYR A 858 2.65 -16.36 19.60
N LEU A 859 3.57 -15.57 19.07
CA LEU A 859 3.36 -14.62 17.98
C LEU A 859 3.97 -15.19 16.69
N PRO A 860 3.17 -15.55 15.68
CA PRO A 860 3.71 -15.98 14.40
C PRO A 860 4.57 -14.90 13.72
N GLU A 861 5.31 -15.25 12.69
CA GLU A 861 6.11 -14.30 11.93
C GLU A 861 5.24 -13.26 11.17
N GLY A 862 5.71 -12.01 11.06
CA GLY A 862 5.07 -10.96 10.24
C GLY A 862 4.29 -9.88 10.99
N TYR A 863 4.31 -9.87 12.32
CA TYR A 863 3.62 -8.87 13.15
C TYR A 863 4.52 -7.68 13.51
N ASP A 864 3.93 -6.48 13.59
CA ASP A 864 4.65 -5.26 14.00
C ASP A 864 4.96 -5.25 15.51
N LEU A 865 6.24 -5.41 15.82
CA LEU A 865 6.79 -5.38 17.17
C LEU A 865 6.72 -3.98 17.82
N VAL A 866 6.65 -2.91 17.03
CA VAL A 866 6.58 -1.52 17.51
C VAL A 866 5.22 -1.25 18.16
N THR A 867 4.14 -1.75 17.55
CA THR A 867 2.78 -1.66 18.13
C THR A 867 2.64 -2.45 19.44
N ILE A 868 3.45 -3.48 19.66
CA ILE A 868 3.52 -4.26 20.91
C ILE A 868 4.33 -3.52 21.98
N ALA A 869 5.43 -2.87 21.59
CA ALA A 869 6.34 -2.15 22.49
C ALA A 869 5.84 -0.75 22.92
N GLN A 870 4.94 -0.11 22.14
CA GLN A 870 4.47 1.26 22.40
C GLN A 870 3.21 1.38 23.28
N GLY A 871 2.68 0.29 23.83
CA GLY A 871 1.73 0.31 24.94
C GLY A 871 0.30 0.81 24.60
N HIS A 872 -0.59 -0.13 24.27
CA HIS A 872 -2.06 0.05 24.32
C HIS A 872 -2.81 -1.27 24.61
N ARG A 873 -2.15 -2.29 25.16
CA ARG A 873 -2.78 -3.61 25.39
C ARG A 873 -2.52 -4.06 26.81
N SER A 874 -3.57 -4.30 27.59
CA SER A 874 -3.43 -4.98 28.86
C SER A 874 -2.93 -6.41 28.62
N ALA A 875 -2.34 -7.02 29.64
CA ALA A 875 -1.99 -8.44 29.64
C ALA A 875 -3.20 -9.38 29.40
N ASP A 876 -4.42 -8.83 29.27
CA ASP A 876 -5.69 -9.55 29.12
C ASP A 876 -6.11 -9.80 27.66
N ALA A 877 -5.31 -9.43 26.64
CA ALA A 877 -5.67 -9.59 25.23
C ALA A 877 -4.88 -10.73 24.55
N ALA A 878 -5.56 -11.82 24.18
CA ALA A 878 -4.96 -12.97 23.47
C ALA A 878 -4.48 -12.59 22.04
N ALA A 879 -3.27 -13.00 21.67
CA ALA A 879 -2.62 -12.63 20.40
C ALA A 879 -3.41 -13.01 19.14
N GLY A 880 -4.17 -14.12 19.14
CA GLY A 880 -4.96 -14.59 17.99
C GLY A 880 -6.17 -13.71 17.65
N VAL A 881 -6.78 -13.05 18.63
CA VAL A 881 -7.93 -12.13 18.44
C VAL A 881 -7.48 -10.84 17.73
N VAL A 882 -6.21 -10.47 17.89
CA VAL A 882 -5.66 -9.20 17.40
C VAL A 882 -5.47 -9.20 15.89
N LYS A 883 -5.03 -10.31 15.28
CA LYS A 883 -4.81 -10.37 13.81
C LYS A 883 -6.11 -10.15 13.05
N GLY A 884 -7.13 -10.96 13.36
CA GLY A 884 -8.43 -10.87 12.69
C GLY A 884 -9.08 -9.51 12.85
N ARG A 885 -9.00 -8.92 14.05
CA ARG A 885 -9.49 -7.57 14.31
C ARG A 885 -8.75 -6.52 13.49
N SER A 886 -7.41 -6.53 13.51
CA SER A 886 -6.59 -5.56 12.78
C SER A 886 -6.88 -5.60 11.28
N LEU A 887 -7.01 -6.80 10.72
CA LEU A 887 -7.36 -6.99 9.32
C LEU A 887 -8.74 -6.38 9.02
N ILE A 888 -9.76 -6.69 9.81
CA ILE A 888 -11.11 -6.10 9.67
C ILE A 888 -11.09 -4.58 9.80
N GLU A 889 -10.30 -4.05 10.73
CA GLU A 889 -10.19 -2.59 10.94
C GLU A 889 -9.48 -1.88 9.80
N SER A 890 -8.58 -2.56 9.10
CA SER A 890 -7.88 -2.05 7.91
C SER A 890 -8.69 -2.21 6.60
N SER A 891 -9.68 -3.11 6.59
CA SER A 891 -10.55 -3.36 5.44
C SER A 891 -11.75 -2.40 5.38
N ASP A 892 -12.55 -2.55 4.33
CA ASP A 892 -13.85 -1.90 4.11
C ASP A 892 -15.03 -2.67 4.75
N CYS A 893 -14.78 -3.78 5.47
CA CYS A 893 -15.84 -4.61 6.06
C CYS A 893 -16.76 -3.83 7.02
N LYS A 894 -16.23 -2.78 7.66
CA LYS A 894 -16.98 -1.89 8.55
C LYS A 894 -18.09 -1.12 7.85
N ALA A 895 -18.03 -1.01 6.53
CA ALA A 895 -19.07 -0.30 5.80
C ALA A 895 -20.42 -1.03 5.82
N CYS A 896 -20.36 -2.37 5.92
CA CYS A 896 -21.53 -3.22 5.89
C CYS A 896 -21.79 -3.96 7.21
N HIS A 897 -20.78 -4.07 8.07
CA HIS A 897 -20.86 -4.80 9.33
C HIS A 897 -20.44 -3.94 10.51
N SER A 898 -21.16 -4.07 11.62
CA SER A 898 -20.74 -3.53 12.91
C SER A 898 -20.58 -4.66 13.94
N ILE A 899 -20.00 -4.36 15.11
CA ILE A 899 -19.77 -5.37 16.15
C ILE A 899 -21.09 -5.93 16.68
N ASP A 900 -22.02 -5.05 17.03
CA ASP A 900 -23.21 -5.34 17.84
C ASP A 900 -24.53 -4.88 17.18
N LYS A 901 -24.49 -3.94 16.25
CA LYS A 901 -25.67 -3.43 15.54
C LYS A 901 -25.77 -3.99 14.12
N LYS A 902 -26.99 -4.32 13.70
CA LYS A 902 -27.24 -4.68 12.30
C LYS A 902 -27.12 -3.41 11.43
N SER A 903 -26.37 -3.50 10.33
CA SER A 903 -26.34 -2.48 9.26
C SER A 903 -26.97 -3.11 8.01
N ILE A 904 -26.35 -3.01 6.83
CA ILE A 904 -26.77 -3.75 5.65
C ILE A 904 -26.49 -5.25 5.82
N GLY A 905 -25.33 -5.59 6.38
CA GLY A 905 -24.96 -6.94 6.79
C GLY A 905 -25.32 -7.23 8.25
N PRO A 906 -25.28 -8.51 8.68
CA PRO A 906 -25.46 -8.88 10.08
C PRO A 906 -24.35 -8.30 10.96
N ALA A 907 -24.66 -8.05 12.24
CA ALA A 907 -23.64 -7.69 13.22
C ALA A 907 -22.65 -8.85 13.40
N TYR A 908 -21.38 -8.57 13.68
CA TYR A 908 -20.37 -9.61 13.92
C TYR A 908 -20.78 -10.53 15.07
N LYS A 909 -21.36 -9.99 16.16
CA LYS A 909 -21.93 -10.82 17.24
C LYS A 909 -23.03 -11.77 16.73
N GLN A 910 -23.90 -11.34 15.81
CA GLN A 910 -24.95 -12.22 15.26
C GLN A 910 -24.34 -13.37 14.45
N VAL A 911 -23.30 -13.09 13.65
CA VAL A 911 -22.55 -14.12 12.93
C VAL A 911 -21.91 -15.08 13.93
N ALA A 912 -21.22 -14.55 14.94
CA ALA A 912 -20.59 -15.34 16.00
C ALA A 912 -21.58 -16.29 16.68
N PHE A 913 -22.73 -15.77 17.14
CA PHE A 913 -23.73 -16.56 17.82
C PHE A 913 -24.41 -17.61 16.93
N LYS A 914 -24.60 -17.34 15.63
CA LYS A 914 -25.17 -18.33 14.68
C LYS A 914 -24.23 -19.51 14.45
N TYR A 915 -22.92 -19.27 14.43
CA TYR A 915 -21.90 -20.27 14.07
C TYR A 915 -21.07 -20.79 15.25
N LYS A 916 -21.39 -20.42 16.50
CA LYS A 916 -20.60 -20.73 17.71
C LYS A 916 -20.28 -22.22 17.95
N ASN A 917 -21.06 -23.13 17.37
CA ASN A 917 -20.90 -24.58 17.54
C ASN A 917 -20.52 -25.30 16.23
N ASP A 918 -20.13 -24.57 15.17
CA ASP A 918 -19.80 -25.13 13.86
C ASP A 918 -18.28 -25.12 13.65
N ALA A 919 -17.66 -26.29 13.80
CA ALA A 919 -16.21 -26.47 13.68
C ALA A 919 -15.65 -26.14 12.28
N GLY A 920 -16.48 -26.14 11.23
CA GLY A 920 -16.10 -25.78 9.86
C GLY A 920 -16.48 -24.36 9.45
N ALA A 921 -17.04 -23.55 10.37
CA ALA A 921 -17.54 -22.22 10.03
C ALA A 921 -16.42 -21.27 9.58
N ALA A 922 -15.24 -21.34 10.20
CA ALA A 922 -14.14 -20.42 9.92
C ALA A 922 -13.72 -20.43 8.45
N GLU A 923 -13.41 -21.62 7.90
CA GLU A 923 -13.01 -21.77 6.50
C GLU A 923 -14.15 -21.46 5.51
N ARG A 924 -15.38 -21.86 5.84
CA ARG A 924 -16.54 -21.63 4.97
C ARG A 924 -16.88 -20.16 4.84
N LEU A 925 -16.87 -19.44 5.97
CA LEU A 925 -17.09 -18.00 5.99
C LEU A 925 -15.89 -17.24 5.38
N ALA A 926 -14.66 -17.72 5.54
CA ALA A 926 -13.49 -17.11 4.89
C ALA A 926 -13.61 -17.17 3.35
N LYS A 927 -14.01 -18.33 2.81
CA LYS A 927 -14.32 -18.46 1.37
C LYS A 927 -15.42 -17.50 0.94
N LYS A 928 -16.47 -17.33 1.76
CA LYS A 928 -17.56 -16.41 1.50
C LYS A 928 -17.10 -14.94 1.52
N VAL A 929 -16.19 -14.55 2.42
CA VAL A 929 -15.58 -13.20 2.43
C VAL A 929 -14.82 -12.96 1.13
N ILE A 930 -14.00 -13.92 0.70
CA ILE A 930 -13.18 -13.78 -0.52
C ILE A 930 -14.05 -13.71 -1.78
N SER A 931 -15.06 -14.57 -1.91
CA SER A 931 -15.90 -14.64 -3.12
C SER A 931 -17.11 -13.71 -3.09
N GLY A 932 -17.44 -13.14 -1.93
CA GLY A 932 -18.69 -12.42 -1.70
C GLY A 932 -19.94 -13.33 -1.71
N GLY A 933 -21.10 -12.69 -1.73
CA GLY A 933 -22.37 -13.31 -2.12
C GLY A 933 -23.54 -13.09 -1.15
N SER A 934 -24.69 -13.68 -1.49
CA SER A 934 -26.00 -13.39 -0.88
C SER A 934 -26.68 -14.62 -0.24
N GLY A 935 -27.85 -14.43 0.37
CA GLY A 935 -28.84 -15.48 0.68
C GLY A 935 -28.87 -16.01 2.13
N VAL A 936 -27.81 -15.86 2.92
CA VAL A 936 -27.73 -16.44 4.28
C VAL A 936 -28.38 -15.55 5.36
N TRP A 937 -28.38 -14.23 5.13
CA TRP A 937 -28.81 -13.20 6.08
C TRP A 937 -29.82 -12.21 5.47
N GLY A 938 -30.36 -12.54 4.29
CA GLY A 938 -31.22 -11.67 3.49
C GLY A 938 -30.80 -11.64 2.03
N GLU A 939 -31.43 -10.75 1.27
CA GLU A 939 -31.24 -10.62 -0.18
C GLU A 939 -30.03 -9.74 -0.55
N VAL A 940 -29.52 -8.93 0.39
CA VAL A 940 -28.36 -8.07 0.14
C VAL A 940 -27.09 -8.92 0.03
N ALA A 941 -26.37 -8.75 -1.07
CA ALA A 941 -25.11 -9.43 -1.34
C ALA A 941 -23.95 -8.75 -0.61
N MET A 942 -23.03 -9.55 -0.06
CA MET A 942 -21.76 -9.06 0.47
C MET A 942 -20.76 -8.89 -0.68
N SER A 943 -20.10 -7.73 -0.75
CA SER A 943 -18.99 -7.46 -1.67
C SER A 943 -17.87 -8.49 -1.53
N ALA A 944 -17.18 -8.77 -2.63
CA ALA A 944 -16.09 -9.74 -2.64
C ALA A 944 -14.75 -9.11 -2.28
N HIS A 945 -13.90 -9.89 -1.60
CA HIS A 945 -12.54 -9.52 -1.23
C HIS A 945 -11.51 -10.49 -1.84
N PRO A 946 -11.40 -10.57 -3.18
CA PRO A 946 -10.53 -11.54 -3.85
C PRO A 946 -9.03 -11.35 -3.53
N GLN A 947 -8.66 -10.17 -3.05
CA GLN A 947 -7.30 -9.83 -2.63
C GLN A 947 -6.91 -10.46 -1.28
N LEU A 948 -7.87 -10.89 -0.46
CA LEU A 948 -7.56 -11.53 0.82
C LEU A 948 -7.09 -12.96 0.62
N THR A 949 -5.99 -13.32 1.28
CA THR A 949 -5.56 -14.72 1.33
C THR A 949 -6.55 -15.54 2.17
N SER A 950 -6.67 -16.84 1.88
CA SER A 950 -7.50 -17.76 2.68
C SER A 950 -7.11 -17.72 4.17
N ALA A 951 -5.81 -17.59 4.46
CA ALA A 951 -5.30 -17.49 5.82
C ALA A 951 -5.77 -16.21 6.52
N ASP A 952 -5.66 -15.05 5.87
CA ASP A 952 -6.06 -13.77 6.49
C ASP A 952 -7.58 -13.68 6.67
N ALA A 953 -8.36 -14.08 5.67
CA ALA A 953 -9.82 -14.14 5.79
C ALA A 953 -10.25 -15.09 6.92
N THR A 954 -9.54 -16.22 7.11
CA THR A 954 -9.81 -17.16 8.22
C THR A 954 -9.53 -16.52 9.57
N GLU A 955 -8.45 -15.75 9.72
CA GLU A 955 -8.15 -15.04 10.96
C GLU A 955 -9.19 -13.93 11.26
N MET A 956 -9.64 -13.20 10.25
CA MET A 956 -10.75 -12.23 10.37
C MET A 956 -12.02 -12.92 10.88
N VAL A 957 -12.39 -14.05 10.29
CA VAL A 957 -13.57 -14.81 10.72
C VAL A 957 -13.40 -15.38 12.13
N LYS A 958 -12.23 -15.90 12.50
CA LYS A 958 -11.97 -16.37 13.86
C LYS A 958 -12.18 -15.27 14.89
N TYR A 959 -11.72 -14.05 14.61
CA TYR A 959 -12.04 -12.89 15.44
C TYR A 959 -13.56 -12.69 15.57
N VAL A 960 -14.29 -12.67 14.45
CA VAL A 960 -15.76 -12.54 14.47
C VAL A 960 -16.40 -13.64 15.33
N LEU A 961 -16.03 -14.90 15.13
CA LEU A 961 -16.56 -16.05 15.89
C LEU A 961 -16.22 -15.98 17.38
N SER A 962 -15.08 -15.40 17.75
CA SER A 962 -14.70 -15.21 19.16
C SER A 962 -15.65 -14.29 19.92
N LEU A 963 -16.38 -13.40 19.24
CA LEU A 963 -17.32 -12.46 19.85
C LEU A 963 -18.56 -13.13 20.46
N ALA A 964 -18.76 -14.43 20.24
CA ALA A 964 -19.79 -15.22 20.91
C ALA A 964 -19.44 -15.58 22.37
N GLN A 965 -18.17 -15.39 22.78
CA GLN A 965 -17.67 -15.66 24.13
C GLN A 965 -17.60 -14.34 24.91
N GLU A 966 -18.64 -13.99 25.68
CA GLU A 966 -18.60 -12.82 26.55
C GLU A 966 -17.82 -13.12 27.85
N ASN A 967 -16.93 -12.19 28.22
CA ASN A 967 -16.38 -12.01 29.58
C ASN A 967 -15.72 -13.23 30.26
N GLN A 968 -14.56 -13.65 29.76
CA GLN A 968 -13.55 -14.21 30.66
C GLN A 968 -12.29 -13.34 30.61
N ALA A 969 -11.88 -12.83 31.78
CA ALA A 969 -10.49 -12.39 31.96
C ALA A 969 -9.61 -13.56 31.51
N VAL A 970 -8.68 -13.30 30.60
CA VAL A 970 -7.70 -14.31 30.19
C VAL A 970 -7.04 -14.83 31.48
N PRO A 971 -6.99 -16.16 31.72
CA PRO A 971 -6.36 -16.69 32.92
C PRO A 971 -4.91 -16.21 33.01
N SER A 972 -4.61 -15.34 33.97
CA SER A 972 -3.23 -14.97 34.28
C SER A 972 -2.49 -16.20 34.78
N LEU A 973 -1.31 -16.47 34.24
CA LEU A 973 -0.43 -17.49 34.76
C LEU A 973 0.07 -17.11 36.17
N PRO A 974 0.49 -18.07 37.01
CA PRO A 974 1.12 -17.77 38.29
C PRO A 974 2.39 -16.93 38.12
N VAL A 975 2.74 -16.08 39.09
CA VAL A 975 3.99 -15.27 39.07
C VAL A 975 5.27 -16.11 39.08
N LYS A 976 5.17 -17.42 39.30
CA LYS A 976 6.27 -18.38 39.22
C LYS A 976 5.77 -19.70 38.65
N GLY A 977 6.43 -20.23 37.63
CA GLY A 977 6.01 -21.48 37.00
C GLY A 977 6.96 -21.96 35.92
N SER A 978 6.53 -23.04 35.25
CA SER A 978 7.20 -23.61 34.08
C SER A 978 6.19 -23.71 32.94
N TYR A 979 6.56 -23.27 31.74
CA TYR A 979 5.71 -23.25 30.56
C TYR A 979 6.36 -24.01 29.41
N THR A 980 5.67 -24.98 28.82
CA THR A 980 6.18 -25.74 27.67
C THR A 980 6.05 -24.93 26.39
N MET A 981 7.18 -24.56 25.79
CA MET A 981 7.24 -23.70 24.59
C MET A 981 6.95 -24.49 23.31
N ALA A 982 5.68 -24.83 23.07
CA ALA A 982 5.24 -25.59 21.90
C ALA A 982 4.88 -24.68 20.71
N ILE A 983 5.42 -24.99 19.53
CA ILE A 983 5.08 -24.28 18.28
C ILE A 983 3.68 -24.75 17.81
N PRO A 984 2.75 -23.82 17.48
CA PRO A 984 1.43 -24.20 16.96
C PRO A 984 1.49 -25.04 15.67
N ALA A 985 0.52 -25.93 15.50
CA ALA A 985 0.44 -26.79 14.31
C ALA A 985 0.31 -25.97 13.01
N GLY A 986 1.14 -26.27 12.02
CA GLY A 986 1.16 -25.58 10.72
C GLY A 986 2.04 -24.31 10.68
N ASP A 987 2.59 -23.86 11.81
CA ASP A 987 3.58 -22.77 11.84
C ASP A 987 4.99 -23.30 11.52
N LYS A 988 5.77 -22.51 10.78
CA LYS A 988 7.14 -22.89 10.35
C LYS A 988 8.18 -22.79 11.47
N GLY A 989 7.78 -22.37 12.67
CA GLY A 989 8.66 -22.19 13.83
C GLY A 989 9.46 -20.89 13.80
N GLU A 990 9.09 -19.94 12.94
CA GLU A 990 9.78 -18.66 12.78
C GLU A 990 9.18 -17.53 13.65
N GLY A 991 8.14 -17.85 14.43
CA GLY A 991 7.51 -16.94 15.39
C GLY A 991 8.33 -16.73 16.67
N ARG A 992 7.74 -16.00 17.60
CA ARG A 992 8.35 -15.61 18.89
C ARG A 992 7.38 -15.86 20.04
N PHE A 993 7.89 -16.26 21.19
CA PHE A 993 7.12 -16.19 22.42
C PHE A 993 7.24 -14.82 23.06
N VAL A 994 6.09 -14.25 23.44
CA VAL A 994 5.96 -12.99 24.16
C VAL A 994 5.62 -13.34 25.60
N VAL A 995 6.61 -13.24 26.49
CA VAL A 995 6.45 -13.47 27.94
C VAL A 995 6.26 -12.10 28.59
N ARG A 996 5.09 -11.85 29.18
CA ARG A 996 4.70 -10.51 29.66
C ARG A 996 4.22 -10.56 31.10
N ALA A 997 4.73 -9.64 31.91
CA ALA A 997 4.25 -9.39 33.26
C ALA A 997 3.87 -7.91 33.42
N ALA A 998 2.77 -7.63 34.11
CA ALA A 998 2.32 -6.28 34.42
C ALA A 998 1.83 -6.17 35.86
N TYR A 999 2.12 -5.04 36.50
CA TYR A 999 1.62 -4.68 37.83
C TYR A 999 1.15 -3.23 37.82
N LYS A 1000 -0.01 -2.99 38.42
CA LYS A 1000 -0.57 -1.65 38.65
C LYS A 1000 -0.51 -1.36 40.14
N ASP A 1001 0.21 -0.31 40.50
CA ASP A 1001 0.29 0.12 41.89
C ASP A 1001 -1.04 0.69 42.41
N LYS A 1002 -1.10 1.01 43.70
CA LYS A 1002 -2.28 1.62 44.35
C LYS A 1002 -2.31 3.14 44.28
N GLY A 1003 -1.31 3.77 43.66
CA GLY A 1003 -1.08 5.22 43.69
C GLY A 1003 -0.61 5.73 45.06
N SER A 1004 -0.49 7.05 45.18
CA SER A 1004 -0.04 7.76 46.39
C SER A 1004 -0.91 9.01 46.62
N ALA A 1005 -0.96 9.57 47.83
CA ALA A 1005 -1.89 10.62 48.26
C ALA A 1005 -2.16 11.74 47.22
N GLY A 1006 -3.26 11.63 46.45
CA GLY A 1006 -3.66 12.60 45.41
C GLY A 1006 -3.01 12.42 44.03
N VAL A 1007 -2.24 11.34 43.81
CA VAL A 1007 -1.56 10.96 42.57
C VAL A 1007 -2.12 9.62 42.07
N PRO A 1008 -2.61 9.53 40.81
CA PRO A 1008 -3.16 8.29 40.25
C PRO A 1008 -2.17 7.12 40.23
N SER A 1009 -2.69 5.90 40.12
CA SER A 1009 -1.89 4.69 40.01
C SER A 1009 -1.11 4.58 38.69
N ILE A 1010 0.09 4.03 38.77
CA ILE A 1010 0.98 3.77 37.63
C ILE A 1010 1.00 2.26 37.35
N THR A 1011 0.90 1.90 36.07
CA THR A 1011 1.11 0.52 35.61
C THR A 1011 2.49 0.38 35.01
N ALA A 1012 3.25 -0.58 35.49
CA ALA A 1012 4.53 -0.98 34.93
C ALA A 1012 4.42 -2.36 34.27
N GLU A 1013 5.11 -2.54 33.15
CA GLU A 1013 5.08 -3.76 32.33
C GLU A 1013 6.50 -4.19 31.97
N LYS A 1014 6.76 -5.50 31.97
CA LYS A 1014 7.98 -6.11 31.46
C LYS A 1014 7.63 -7.18 30.45
N THR A 1015 8.30 -7.16 29.29
CA THR A 1015 8.17 -8.17 28.24
C THR A 1015 9.52 -8.80 27.92
N LEU A 1016 9.58 -10.13 27.80
CA LEU A 1016 10.66 -10.88 27.13
C LEU A 1016 10.15 -11.40 25.79
N LEU A 1017 10.93 -11.19 24.73
CA LEU A 1017 10.64 -11.70 23.39
C LEU A 1017 11.62 -12.83 23.08
N LEU A 1018 11.16 -14.07 23.24
CA LEU A 1018 11.97 -15.25 22.96
C LEU A 1018 11.81 -15.61 21.49
N ARG A 1019 12.91 -15.57 20.72
CA ARG A 1019 12.93 -16.07 19.33
C ARG A 1019 13.36 -17.53 19.29
N ASN A 1020 13.11 -18.23 18.19
CA ASN A 1020 13.57 -19.60 18.06
C ASN A 1020 15.12 -19.65 18.13
N ALA A 1021 15.67 -20.63 18.85
CA ALA A 1021 17.11 -20.87 18.91
C ALA A 1021 17.73 -21.21 17.54
N ARG A 1022 16.90 -21.68 16.60
CA ARG A 1022 17.25 -21.84 15.19
C ARG A 1022 16.82 -20.60 14.40
N ILE A 1023 17.79 -19.88 13.87
CA ILE A 1023 17.60 -18.62 13.17
C ILE A 1023 18.18 -18.73 11.75
N PRO A 1024 17.43 -18.31 10.73
CA PRO A 1024 18.02 -18.15 9.40
C PRO A 1024 19.14 -17.11 9.41
N ALA A 1025 20.27 -17.43 8.81
CA ALA A 1025 21.47 -16.60 8.88
C ALA A 1025 21.23 -15.19 8.31
N GLY A 1026 20.38 -15.09 7.28
CA GLY A 1026 19.96 -13.82 6.67
C GLY A 1026 19.18 -12.90 7.62
N LYS A 1027 18.67 -13.41 8.75
CA LYS A 1027 18.00 -12.60 9.78
C LYS A 1027 18.97 -12.07 10.86
N ALA A 1028 20.27 -12.07 10.60
CA ALA A 1028 21.25 -11.44 11.48
C ALA A 1028 20.96 -9.94 11.68
N ASP A 1029 21.17 -9.46 12.91
CA ASP A 1029 20.94 -8.07 13.31
C ASP A 1029 22.02 -7.12 12.75
N LYS A 1030 23.22 -7.68 12.50
CA LYS A 1030 24.39 -6.98 11.97
C LYS A 1030 25.01 -7.81 10.85
N VAL A 1031 25.46 -7.15 9.80
CA VAL A 1031 25.96 -7.78 8.58
C VAL A 1031 27.10 -6.93 8.05
N GLU A 1032 28.26 -7.53 7.81
CA GLU A 1032 29.46 -6.84 7.30
C GLU A 1032 30.11 -7.67 6.19
N SER A 1033 30.20 -7.09 4.99
CA SER A 1033 30.91 -7.66 3.85
C SER A 1033 30.46 -9.07 3.42
N VAL A 1034 29.18 -9.41 3.59
CA VAL A 1034 28.57 -10.66 3.08
C VAL A 1034 27.43 -10.35 2.10
N MET A 1035 27.17 -11.29 1.19
CA MET A 1035 25.99 -11.23 0.31
C MET A 1035 24.80 -11.89 1.02
N LYS A 1036 23.63 -11.24 1.03
CA LYS A 1036 22.41 -11.76 1.64
C LYS A 1036 21.37 -12.06 0.57
N TYR A 1037 20.86 -13.29 0.53
CA TYR A 1037 19.80 -13.72 -0.38
C TYR A 1037 18.61 -14.25 0.42
N GLY A 1038 17.59 -13.40 0.62
CA GLY A 1038 16.48 -13.69 1.51
C GLY A 1038 16.96 -14.00 2.94
N THR A 1039 16.81 -15.25 3.36
CA THR A 1039 17.18 -15.77 4.68
C THR A 1039 18.56 -16.44 4.73
N ILE A 1040 19.31 -16.39 3.63
CA ILE A 1040 20.61 -17.05 3.46
C ILE A 1040 21.74 -16.01 3.39
N ILE A 1041 22.92 -16.36 3.90
CA ILE A 1041 24.14 -15.55 3.85
C ILE A 1041 25.21 -16.26 3.03
N ILE A 1042 25.84 -15.54 2.11
CA ILE A 1042 27.00 -16.01 1.36
C ILE A 1042 28.22 -15.22 1.85
N ALA A 1043 29.13 -15.92 2.51
CA ALA A 1043 30.40 -15.36 2.95
C ALA A 1043 31.29 -15.14 1.73
N SER A 1044 31.34 -13.91 1.23
CA SER A 1044 31.87 -13.61 -0.11
C SER A 1044 33.33 -13.17 -0.09
N VAL A 1045 33.82 -12.72 1.06
CA VAL A 1045 35.20 -12.29 1.29
C VAL A 1045 35.71 -12.75 2.66
N ASN A 1046 37.04 -12.85 2.80
CA ASN A 1046 37.70 -13.15 4.07
C ASN A 1046 37.43 -12.06 5.13
N ASN A 1047 37.24 -12.46 6.39
CA ASN A 1047 36.85 -11.61 7.52
C ASN A 1047 35.47 -10.95 7.39
N SER A 1048 34.64 -11.42 6.46
CA SER A 1048 33.23 -11.04 6.45
C SER A 1048 32.52 -11.58 7.69
N SER A 1049 31.47 -10.90 8.17
CA SER A 1049 30.81 -11.30 9.40
C SER A 1049 29.31 -11.04 9.43
N ILE A 1050 28.63 -11.80 10.28
CA ILE A 1050 27.26 -11.50 10.71
C ILE A 1050 27.19 -11.47 12.23
N GLY A 1051 26.28 -10.70 12.81
CA GLY A 1051 26.15 -10.55 14.25
C GLY A 1051 24.70 -10.58 14.72
N PHE A 1052 24.49 -11.16 15.90
CA PHE A 1052 23.23 -11.16 16.63
C PHE A 1052 23.39 -10.33 17.89
N SER A 1053 22.51 -9.36 18.07
CA SER A 1053 22.59 -8.42 19.19
C SER A 1053 21.84 -8.95 20.40
N ASN A 1054 22.33 -8.64 21.60
CA ASN A 1054 21.68 -8.98 22.88
C ASN A 1054 21.27 -10.47 22.96
N VAL A 1055 22.25 -11.37 22.79
CA VAL A 1055 22.07 -12.81 22.92
C VAL A 1055 22.49 -13.28 24.30
N ASP A 1056 21.57 -13.91 25.03
CA ASP A 1056 21.86 -14.61 26.27
C ASP A 1056 22.62 -15.92 25.94
N LEU A 1057 23.88 -16.02 26.35
CA LEU A 1057 24.68 -17.23 26.19
C LEU A 1057 24.55 -18.19 27.38
N THR A 1058 23.74 -17.85 28.39
CA THR A 1058 23.50 -18.74 29.54
C THR A 1058 22.96 -20.10 29.05
N ASN A 1059 23.61 -21.17 29.50
CA ASN A 1059 23.34 -22.55 29.12
C ASN A 1059 23.52 -22.90 27.63
N ILE A 1060 24.16 -22.04 26.81
CA ILE A 1060 24.53 -22.36 25.43
C ILE A 1060 25.96 -22.91 25.41
N SER A 1061 26.15 -24.14 24.95
CA SER A 1061 27.46 -24.80 24.88
C SER A 1061 27.96 -25.03 23.46
N LEU A 1062 27.07 -24.93 22.47
CA LEU A 1062 27.37 -25.23 21.07
C LEU A 1062 26.54 -24.36 20.13
N ILE A 1063 27.11 -24.00 18.98
CA ILE A 1063 26.38 -23.39 17.86
C ILE A 1063 26.53 -24.29 16.63
N ALA A 1064 25.42 -24.66 16.04
CA ALA A 1064 25.35 -25.45 14.82
C ALA A 1064 25.04 -24.55 13.61
N PHE A 1065 25.76 -24.75 12.52
CA PHE A 1065 25.62 -23.99 11.28
C PHE A 1065 25.25 -24.94 10.15
N ASN A 1066 24.15 -24.68 9.45
CA ASN A 1066 23.92 -25.33 8.15
C ASN A 1066 24.68 -24.54 7.09
N ALA A 1067 25.89 -24.98 6.76
CA ALA A 1067 26.78 -24.29 5.84
C ALA A 1067 27.41 -25.23 4.80
N ALA A 1068 27.66 -24.73 3.58
CA ALA A 1068 28.27 -25.51 2.50
C ALA A 1068 29.15 -24.64 1.60
N ALA A 1069 30.31 -25.17 1.21
CA ALA A 1069 31.19 -24.56 0.21
C ALA A 1069 30.93 -25.20 -1.16
N LEU A 1070 30.01 -24.62 -1.95
CA LEU A 1070 29.58 -25.18 -3.23
C LEU A 1070 30.42 -24.63 -4.40
N LYS A 1071 31.18 -25.49 -5.06
CA LYS A 1071 32.13 -25.06 -6.10
C LYS A 1071 31.45 -24.62 -7.39
N ALA A 1072 30.44 -25.36 -7.86
CA ALA A 1072 29.74 -25.07 -9.12
C ALA A 1072 28.80 -23.85 -9.03
N GLN A 1073 28.09 -23.67 -7.90
CA GLN A 1073 27.13 -22.57 -7.75
C GLN A 1073 27.74 -21.26 -7.23
N LEU A 1074 28.78 -21.32 -6.41
CA LEU A 1074 29.33 -20.15 -5.69
C LEU A 1074 30.82 -19.89 -5.95
N ASN A 1075 31.46 -20.73 -6.78
CA ASN A 1075 32.92 -20.73 -6.95
C ASN A 1075 33.64 -20.75 -5.59
N ALA A 1076 33.14 -21.59 -4.67
CA ALA A 1076 33.50 -21.53 -3.26
C ALA A 1076 34.90 -22.09 -2.94
N ALA A 1077 35.62 -21.44 -2.03
CA ALA A 1077 36.97 -21.83 -1.56
C ALA A 1077 36.97 -22.60 -0.22
N GLY A 1078 35.84 -22.67 0.48
CA GLY A 1078 35.76 -23.20 1.85
C GLY A 1078 36.25 -22.21 2.91
N GLY A 1079 36.20 -22.60 4.18
CA GLY A 1079 36.70 -21.77 5.29
C GLY A 1079 36.20 -22.17 6.67
N PHE A 1080 36.47 -21.33 7.67
CA PHE A 1080 36.05 -21.47 9.06
C PHE A 1080 34.99 -20.43 9.43
N ILE A 1081 34.15 -20.76 10.40
CA ILE A 1081 33.31 -19.80 11.11
C ILE A 1081 33.89 -19.65 12.53
N GLU A 1082 34.40 -18.47 12.84
CA GLU A 1082 34.85 -18.07 14.17
C GLU A 1082 33.72 -17.35 14.91
N VAL A 1083 33.54 -17.64 16.21
CA VAL A 1083 32.50 -17.03 17.06
C VAL A 1083 33.17 -16.05 18.02
N HIS A 1084 32.82 -14.77 17.93
CA HIS A 1084 33.40 -13.68 18.72
C HIS A 1084 32.36 -12.98 19.58
N LEU A 1085 32.79 -12.50 20.76
CA LEU A 1085 31.98 -11.68 21.66
C LEU A 1085 32.13 -10.19 21.40
N ASP A 1086 31.00 -9.48 21.44
CA ASP A 1086 30.81 -8.02 21.50
C ASP A 1086 31.29 -7.21 20.29
N ALA A 1087 32.27 -7.71 19.54
CA ALA A 1087 32.74 -7.17 18.26
C ALA A 1087 33.26 -8.30 17.34
N PRO A 1088 33.33 -8.09 16.01
CA PRO A 1088 33.94 -9.04 15.07
C PRO A 1088 35.42 -9.35 15.39
N THR A 1089 36.13 -8.42 16.02
CA THR A 1089 37.52 -8.59 16.48
C THR A 1089 37.62 -8.92 17.97
N GLY A 1090 36.49 -9.16 18.63
CA GLY A 1090 36.42 -9.41 20.06
C GLY A 1090 36.93 -10.79 20.46
N LYS A 1091 36.69 -11.18 21.71
CA LYS A 1091 37.19 -12.45 22.24
C LYS A 1091 36.63 -13.63 21.44
N LEU A 1092 37.51 -14.44 20.84
CA LEU A 1092 37.15 -15.70 20.19
C LEU A 1092 36.69 -16.71 21.25
N ILE A 1093 35.50 -17.27 21.07
CA ILE A 1093 34.89 -18.21 22.02
C ILE A 1093 34.51 -19.54 21.38
N GLY A 1094 34.57 -19.69 20.06
CA GLY A 1094 34.32 -20.95 19.38
C GLY A 1094 34.75 -20.88 17.92
N GLN A 1095 35.02 -22.03 17.32
CA GLN A 1095 35.36 -22.14 15.90
C GLN A 1095 34.83 -23.45 15.34
N THR A 1096 34.31 -23.43 14.11
CA THR A 1096 33.94 -24.66 13.39
C THR A 1096 35.19 -25.38 12.86
N PRO A 1097 35.12 -26.68 12.55
CA PRO A 1097 36.05 -27.31 11.62
C PRO A 1097 36.03 -26.61 10.24
N PHE A 1098 37.04 -26.87 9.41
CA PHE A 1098 37.12 -26.32 8.06
C PHE A 1098 35.99 -26.86 7.17
N ILE A 1099 35.20 -25.97 6.58
CA ILE A 1099 34.13 -26.29 5.64
C ILE A 1099 34.78 -26.52 4.27
N ALA A 1100 34.94 -27.78 3.87
CA ALA A 1100 35.58 -28.16 2.61
C ALA A 1100 34.63 -27.98 1.41
N THR A 1101 35.22 -27.73 0.22
CA THR A 1101 34.50 -27.56 -1.04
C THR A 1101 33.84 -28.85 -1.51
N GLN A 1102 32.65 -28.75 -2.10
CA GLN A 1102 31.88 -29.88 -2.62
C GLN A 1102 31.51 -29.67 -4.09
N GLU A 1103 31.65 -30.75 -4.89
CA GLU A 1103 31.23 -30.84 -6.30
C GLU A 1103 29.71 -31.13 -6.32
N ALA A 1104 28.89 -30.07 -6.35
CA ALA A 1104 27.43 -30.07 -6.46
C ALA A 1104 26.64 -31.01 -5.50
N ALA A 1105 25.89 -30.43 -4.56
CA ALA A 1105 24.87 -31.18 -3.80
C ALA A 1105 23.53 -31.21 -4.55
N ASN A 1106 22.79 -32.31 -4.36
CA ASN A 1106 21.41 -32.50 -4.80
C ASN A 1106 20.54 -31.30 -4.34
N PRO A 1107 19.81 -30.59 -5.22
CA PRO A 1107 19.19 -29.28 -4.93
C PRO A 1107 18.10 -29.27 -3.84
N THR A 1108 17.76 -30.42 -3.25
CA THR A 1108 16.69 -30.58 -2.26
C THR A 1108 17.17 -30.93 -0.85
N SER A 1109 18.48 -31.13 -0.61
CA SER A 1109 19.00 -31.52 0.71
C SER A 1109 19.67 -30.36 1.45
N MET A 1110 19.22 -30.08 2.68
CA MET A 1110 19.90 -29.16 3.60
C MET A 1110 21.33 -29.67 3.90
N PRO A 1111 22.37 -28.81 3.86
CA PRO A 1111 23.71 -29.24 4.18
C PRO A 1111 23.80 -29.69 5.66
N PRO A 1112 24.59 -30.72 5.97
CA PRO A 1112 24.74 -31.21 7.34
C PRO A 1112 25.22 -30.08 8.25
N ALA A 1113 24.78 -30.10 9.50
CA ALA A 1113 25.16 -29.09 10.47
C ALA A 1113 26.65 -29.24 10.84
N ILE A 1114 27.43 -28.16 10.71
CA ILE A 1114 28.78 -28.06 11.23
C ILE A 1114 28.76 -27.28 12.55
N THR A 1115 29.48 -27.75 13.57
CA THR A 1115 29.33 -27.23 14.93
C THR A 1115 30.58 -26.50 15.41
N ALA A 1116 30.36 -25.39 16.13
CA ALA A 1116 31.38 -24.70 16.92
C ALA A 1116 31.07 -24.92 18.41
N LYS A 1117 31.98 -25.58 19.13
CA LYS A 1117 31.91 -25.68 20.59
C LYS A 1117 32.30 -24.34 21.20
N LEU A 1118 31.51 -23.85 22.14
CA LEU A 1118 31.78 -22.57 22.80
C LEU A 1118 32.58 -22.78 24.09
N ALA A 1119 33.46 -21.83 24.39
CA ALA A 1119 34.01 -21.66 25.73
C ALA A 1119 32.89 -21.28 26.71
N ASN A 1120 33.00 -21.68 27.99
CA ASN A 1120 32.00 -21.37 29.02
C ASN A 1120 31.86 -19.85 29.21
N VAL A 1121 30.82 -19.27 28.60
CA VAL A 1121 30.44 -17.86 28.67
C VAL A 1121 28.95 -17.81 29.00
N SER A 1122 28.55 -16.89 29.87
CA SER A 1122 27.16 -16.71 30.30
C SER A 1122 26.78 -15.22 30.28
N GLY A 1123 25.48 -14.94 30.30
CA GLY A 1123 24.96 -13.58 30.24
C GLY A 1123 24.73 -13.05 28.83
N MET A 1124 24.29 -11.80 28.76
CA MET A 1124 23.90 -11.11 27.52
C MET A 1124 25.13 -10.53 26.81
N HIS A 1125 25.32 -10.90 25.54
CA HIS A 1125 26.40 -10.41 24.69
C HIS A 1125 25.91 -10.14 23.27
N ASP A 1126 26.64 -9.31 22.53
CA ASP A 1126 26.53 -9.36 21.08
C ASP A 1126 27.41 -10.51 20.57
N VAL A 1127 26.91 -11.36 19.68
CA VAL A 1127 27.62 -12.54 19.19
C VAL A 1127 27.86 -12.39 17.69
N TYR A 1128 29.13 -12.42 17.28
CA TYR A 1128 29.54 -12.30 15.87
C TYR A 1128 30.06 -13.63 15.34
N PHE A 1129 29.72 -13.94 14.09
CA PHE A 1129 30.24 -15.04 13.32
C PHE A 1129 31.12 -14.47 12.21
N VAL A 1130 32.43 -14.69 12.33
CA VAL A 1130 33.44 -14.19 11.41
C VAL A 1130 33.87 -15.32 10.48
N PHE A 1131 33.75 -15.09 9.19
CA PHE A 1131 34.02 -16.07 8.15
C PHE A 1131 35.46 -15.90 7.66
N LYS A 1132 36.29 -16.93 7.87
CA LYS A 1132 37.73 -16.88 7.60
C LYS A 1132 38.23 -17.93 6.64
N ASN A 1133 39.04 -17.50 5.69
CA ASN A 1133 39.95 -18.33 4.92
C ASN A 1133 41.04 -17.44 4.30
N ASP A 1134 42.18 -17.29 4.97
CA ASP A 1134 43.29 -16.45 4.51
C ASP A 1134 43.96 -16.96 3.21
N LYS A 1135 43.62 -18.18 2.77
CA LYS A 1135 44.15 -18.81 1.56
C LYS A 1135 43.18 -18.75 0.37
N ALA A 1136 41.99 -18.16 0.54
CA ALA A 1136 41.01 -18.05 -0.53
C ALA A 1136 41.48 -17.06 -1.61
N PRO A 1137 41.50 -17.44 -2.91
CA PRO A 1137 41.79 -16.52 -4.01
C PRO A 1137 40.81 -15.33 -4.06
N ALA A 1138 41.31 -14.16 -4.48
CA ALA A 1138 40.47 -12.97 -4.65
C ALA A 1138 39.33 -13.24 -5.65
N GLY A 1139 38.09 -12.92 -5.26
CA GLY A 1139 36.89 -13.14 -6.07
C GLY A 1139 36.20 -14.50 -5.89
N GLN A 1140 36.73 -15.39 -5.04
CA GLN A 1140 36.02 -16.62 -4.64
C GLN A 1140 35.24 -16.40 -3.35
N SER A 1141 33.98 -16.85 -3.33
CA SER A 1141 33.21 -16.92 -2.08
C SER A 1141 33.81 -18.01 -1.16
N LEU A 1142 33.62 -17.92 0.14
CA LEU A 1142 34.06 -18.94 1.08
C LEU A 1142 33.05 -20.09 1.13
N PHE A 1143 31.82 -19.80 1.52
CA PHE A 1143 30.73 -20.76 1.66
C PHE A 1143 29.39 -20.02 1.88
N VAL A 1144 28.30 -20.76 1.75
CA VAL A 1144 26.95 -20.31 2.12
C VAL A 1144 26.60 -20.77 3.53
N VAL A 1145 25.91 -19.93 4.29
CA VAL A 1145 25.33 -20.22 5.61
C VAL A 1145 23.83 -20.00 5.52
N ILE A 1146 23.06 -21.05 5.77
CA ILE A 1146 21.60 -21.05 5.63
C ILE A 1146 20.94 -20.76 6.98
N ASN A 1147 21.29 -21.52 8.01
CA ASN A 1147 20.75 -21.38 9.36
C ASN A 1147 21.87 -21.46 10.40
N VAL A 1148 21.63 -20.80 11.52
CA VAL A 1148 22.40 -20.89 12.76
C VAL A 1148 21.47 -21.41 13.84
N GLU A 1149 21.92 -22.37 14.63
CA GLU A 1149 21.17 -22.92 15.76
C GLU A 1149 22.02 -22.88 17.03
N PHE A 1150 21.55 -22.15 18.03
CA PHE A 1150 22.15 -22.12 19.36
C PHE A 1150 21.67 -23.33 20.15
N GLN A 1151 22.58 -24.09 20.77
CA GLN A 1151 22.25 -25.34 21.46
C GLN A 1151 22.66 -25.32 22.93
N ASN A 1152 21.78 -25.86 23.79
CA ASN A 1152 22.04 -26.09 25.20
C ASN A 1152 22.50 -27.54 25.43
N SER A 1153 22.93 -27.88 26.65
CA SER A 1153 23.41 -29.23 26.99
C SER A 1153 22.37 -30.34 26.78
N GLN A 1154 21.07 -30.00 26.79
CA GLN A 1154 19.97 -30.94 26.51
C GLN A 1154 19.72 -31.11 25.00
N SER A 1155 19.85 -30.05 24.19
CA SER A 1155 19.70 -30.13 22.73
C SER A 1155 20.98 -30.62 22.02
N ALA A 1156 22.16 -30.46 22.62
CA ALA A 1156 23.43 -30.99 22.10
C ALA A 1156 23.53 -32.53 22.16
N ASN A 1157 22.81 -33.18 23.09
CA ASN A 1157 22.69 -34.64 23.18
C ASN A 1157 21.55 -35.21 22.31
N ALA A 1158 20.69 -34.36 21.75
CA ALA A 1158 19.73 -34.73 20.72
C ALA A 1158 20.39 -34.72 19.32
N GLY A 1159 21.62 -35.22 19.25
CA GLY A 1159 22.44 -35.38 18.04
C GLY A 1159 21.91 -36.49 17.13
N THR A 1160 20.63 -36.42 16.82
CA THR A 1160 19.92 -36.95 15.67
C THR A 1160 18.63 -36.15 15.66
N HIS A 1161 18.19 -35.67 14.49
CA HIS A 1161 16.77 -35.33 14.29
C HIS A 1161 15.88 -36.29 15.10
N PRO A 1162 14.70 -35.89 15.60
CA PRO A 1162 13.72 -36.91 15.97
C PRO A 1162 13.69 -37.88 14.80
N THR A 1163 14.16 -39.10 15.05
CA THR A 1163 13.96 -40.20 14.13
C THR A 1163 12.46 -40.20 13.97
N MET A 1164 11.99 -39.73 12.82
CA MET A 1164 10.65 -40.07 12.37
C MET A 1164 10.57 -41.56 12.59
N GLY A 1165 9.65 -41.97 13.46
CA GLY A 1165 9.57 -43.33 13.96
C GLY A 1165 9.80 -44.28 12.81
N ALA A 1166 10.64 -45.31 13.01
CA ALA A 1166 10.96 -46.28 11.99
C ALA A 1166 9.69 -46.62 11.20
N ALA A 1167 9.70 -46.37 9.89
CA ALA A 1167 8.56 -46.59 9.03
C ALA A 1167 7.96 -47.96 9.37
N PRO A 1168 6.64 -48.06 9.59
CA PRO A 1168 6.03 -49.32 9.98
C PRO A 1168 6.46 -50.40 8.98
N LYS A 1169 7.05 -51.49 9.45
CA LYS A 1169 7.34 -52.65 8.60
C LYS A 1169 6.00 -53.22 8.13
N LEU A 1170 5.54 -52.77 6.97
CA LEU A 1170 4.34 -53.29 6.32
C LEU A 1170 4.60 -54.75 5.93
N THR A 1171 3.78 -55.66 6.43
CA THR A 1171 3.81 -57.06 6.00
C THR A 1171 3.23 -57.19 4.60
N ALA A 1172 3.48 -58.32 3.91
CA ALA A 1172 2.88 -58.56 2.59
C ALA A 1172 1.34 -58.42 2.60
N LYS A 1173 0.69 -58.74 3.73
CA LYS A 1173 -0.76 -58.60 3.94
C LYS A 1173 -1.20 -57.14 4.09
N ASP A 1174 -0.35 -56.26 4.60
CA ASP A 1174 -0.64 -54.83 4.74
C ASP A 1174 -0.52 -54.09 3.41
N LEU A 1175 0.38 -54.54 2.53
CA LEU A 1175 0.56 -53.95 1.19
C LEU A 1175 -0.65 -54.22 0.28
N GLU A 1176 -1.32 -55.36 0.43
CA GLU A 1176 -2.55 -55.68 -0.31
C GLU A 1176 -3.68 -54.67 -0.06
N ALA A 1177 -3.71 -54.00 1.10
CA ALA A 1177 -4.73 -52.99 1.38
C ALA A 1177 -4.66 -51.78 0.45
N TYR A 1178 -3.49 -51.49 -0.13
CA TYR A 1178 -3.26 -50.38 -1.06
C TYR A 1178 -3.42 -50.78 -2.52
N ALA A 1179 -3.48 -52.07 -2.82
CA ALA A 1179 -3.60 -52.61 -4.17
C ALA A 1179 -4.93 -52.23 -4.82
N GLY A 1180 -4.92 -51.72 -6.06
CA GLY A 1180 -6.13 -51.36 -6.80
C GLY A 1180 -5.91 -50.32 -7.90
N LYS A 1181 -6.95 -50.07 -8.70
CA LYS A 1181 -6.97 -49.04 -9.75
C LYS A 1181 -7.68 -47.79 -9.25
N TYR A 1182 -6.95 -46.69 -9.15
CA TYR A 1182 -7.46 -45.40 -8.68
C TYR A 1182 -7.78 -44.53 -9.89
N LYS A 1183 -9.05 -44.12 -10.03
CA LYS A 1183 -9.47 -43.19 -11.08
C LYS A 1183 -9.04 -41.78 -10.70
N MET A 1184 -8.17 -41.17 -11.52
CA MET A 1184 -7.54 -39.89 -11.21
C MET A 1184 -8.25 -38.71 -11.87
N SER A 1185 -8.31 -37.58 -11.18
CA SER A 1185 -8.78 -36.29 -11.72
C SER A 1185 -7.60 -35.38 -12.03
N GLY A 1186 -7.58 -34.79 -13.24
CA GLY A 1186 -6.58 -33.80 -13.64
C GLY A 1186 -5.25 -34.35 -14.16
N LEU A 1187 -5.15 -35.66 -14.40
CA LEU A 1187 -3.99 -36.29 -15.06
C LEU A 1187 -4.34 -36.71 -16.51
N PRO A 1188 -3.35 -36.78 -17.42
CA PRO A 1188 -3.57 -37.16 -18.82
C PRO A 1188 -3.92 -38.65 -19.03
N PHE A 1189 -3.90 -39.46 -17.97
CA PHE A 1189 -4.34 -40.86 -17.96
C PHE A 1189 -5.43 -41.06 -16.91
N GLU A 1190 -6.42 -41.90 -17.22
CA GLU A 1190 -7.65 -42.04 -16.43
C GLU A 1190 -7.43 -42.79 -15.10
N TYR A 1191 -6.45 -43.69 -15.04
CA TYR A 1191 -6.19 -44.53 -13.86
C TYR A 1191 -4.72 -44.60 -13.47
N ILE A 1192 -4.47 -44.73 -12.17
CA ILE A 1192 -3.22 -45.21 -11.59
C ILE A 1192 -3.48 -46.58 -10.98
N GLU A 1193 -2.67 -47.58 -11.34
CA GLU A 1193 -2.77 -48.91 -10.76
C GLU A 1193 -1.66 -49.13 -9.75
N VAL A 1194 -2.01 -49.55 -8.54
CA VAL A 1194 -1.07 -49.88 -7.47
C VAL A 1194 -1.08 -51.39 -7.27
N ILE A 1195 0.09 -52.03 -7.39
CA ILE A 1195 0.25 -53.49 -7.38
C ILE A 1195 1.32 -53.89 -6.36
N PRO A 1196 1.00 -54.74 -5.37
CA PRO A 1196 2.01 -55.32 -4.49
C PRO A 1196 2.81 -56.39 -5.24
N LYS A 1197 4.14 -56.31 -5.21
CA LYS A 1197 5.05 -57.28 -5.86
C LYS A 1197 6.32 -57.45 -5.03
N ALA A 1198 6.67 -58.70 -4.70
CA ALA A 1198 7.88 -59.06 -3.94
C ALA A 1198 8.09 -58.26 -2.62
N GLY A 1199 7.01 -57.98 -1.89
CA GLY A 1199 7.08 -57.25 -0.61
C GLY A 1199 7.21 -55.73 -0.72
N LYS A 1200 6.91 -55.17 -1.89
CA LYS A 1200 6.92 -53.73 -2.20
C LYS A 1200 5.64 -53.34 -2.94
N LEU A 1201 5.30 -52.04 -2.98
CA LEU A 1201 4.22 -51.52 -3.82
C LEU A 1201 4.81 -50.90 -5.08
N LEU A 1202 4.29 -51.30 -6.24
CA LEU A 1202 4.59 -50.70 -7.53
C LEU A 1202 3.38 -49.86 -7.95
N MET A 1203 3.64 -48.74 -8.60
CA MET A 1203 2.63 -47.88 -9.20
C MET A 1203 2.84 -47.87 -10.71
N SER A 1204 1.79 -48.23 -11.46
CA SER A 1204 1.74 -48.15 -12.91
C SER A 1204 0.84 -46.99 -13.33
N ALA A 1205 1.40 -46.05 -14.10
CA ALA A 1205 0.69 -44.86 -14.58
C ALA A 1205 1.12 -44.56 -16.02
N GLY A 1206 0.15 -44.50 -16.94
CA GLY A 1206 0.42 -44.20 -18.36
C GLY A 1206 1.40 -45.16 -19.06
N GLY A 1207 1.48 -46.42 -18.62
CA GLY A 1207 2.38 -47.44 -19.18
C GLY A 1207 3.79 -47.50 -18.57
N ASN A 1208 4.10 -46.66 -17.58
CA ASN A 1208 5.36 -46.68 -16.84
C ASN A 1208 5.16 -47.18 -15.40
N GLU A 1209 6.08 -48.02 -14.92
CA GLU A 1209 6.07 -48.55 -13.55
C GLU A 1209 7.14 -47.87 -12.68
N GLY A 1210 6.76 -47.52 -11.44
CA GLY A 1210 7.67 -46.97 -10.43
C GLY A 1210 7.46 -47.60 -9.07
N GLU A 1211 8.54 -47.83 -8.32
CA GLU A 1211 8.46 -48.36 -6.95
C GLU A 1211 8.01 -47.27 -5.98
N LEU A 1212 7.08 -47.63 -5.08
CA LEU A 1212 6.64 -46.82 -3.96
C LEU A 1212 7.35 -47.25 -2.69
N THR A 1213 8.00 -46.28 -2.04
CA THR A 1213 8.68 -46.49 -0.77
C THR A 1213 7.85 -45.91 0.37
N PRO A 1214 7.63 -46.62 1.49
CA PRO A 1214 6.87 -46.08 2.62
C PRO A 1214 7.50 -44.76 3.13
N GLY A 1215 6.66 -43.75 3.26
CA GLY A 1215 7.02 -42.47 3.85
C GLY A 1215 6.98 -42.53 5.38
N ALA A 1216 7.24 -41.38 6.01
CA ALA A 1216 7.30 -41.27 7.47
C ALA A 1216 5.92 -41.22 8.16
N GLU A 1217 4.86 -40.93 7.41
CA GLU A 1217 3.47 -40.93 7.88
C GLU A 1217 2.76 -42.22 7.41
N ALA A 1218 1.82 -42.71 8.22
CA ALA A 1218 0.98 -43.84 7.81
C ALA A 1218 0.20 -43.49 6.54
N ASP A 1219 0.02 -44.47 5.65
CA ASP A 1219 -0.64 -44.32 4.35
C ASP A 1219 0.05 -43.34 3.38
N VAL A 1220 1.27 -42.86 3.68
CA VAL A 1220 2.06 -41.99 2.78
C VAL A 1220 3.24 -42.78 2.20
N PHE A 1221 3.46 -42.62 0.90
CA PHE A 1221 4.54 -43.25 0.14
C PHE A 1221 5.27 -42.22 -0.72
N ALA A 1222 6.56 -42.40 -0.91
CA ALA A 1222 7.38 -41.63 -1.84
C ALA A 1222 7.62 -42.43 -3.12
N GLY A 1223 7.42 -41.79 -4.27
CA GLY A 1223 7.82 -42.25 -5.59
C GLY A 1223 9.08 -41.52 -6.10
N GLY A 1224 9.62 -41.94 -7.25
CA GLY A 1224 10.75 -41.26 -7.89
C GLY A 1224 10.51 -39.77 -8.17
N ASN A 1225 11.59 -38.98 -8.24
CA ASN A 1225 11.59 -37.54 -8.55
C ASN A 1225 10.82 -36.63 -7.57
N GLY A 1226 10.76 -36.99 -6.27
CA GLY A 1226 10.14 -36.15 -5.23
C GLY A 1226 8.62 -36.22 -5.21
N THR A 1227 8.05 -37.25 -5.82
CA THR A 1227 6.61 -37.54 -5.84
C THR A 1227 6.15 -38.05 -4.48
N ILE A 1228 5.10 -37.47 -3.90
CA ILE A 1228 4.48 -37.94 -2.64
C ILE A 1228 3.09 -38.47 -2.95
N ILE A 1229 2.80 -39.68 -2.49
CA ILE A 1229 1.51 -40.35 -2.66
C ILE A 1229 0.90 -40.56 -1.28
N LYS A 1230 -0.32 -40.06 -1.09
CA LYS A 1230 -1.06 -40.19 0.18
C LYS A 1230 -2.32 -40.99 -0.07
N PHE A 1231 -2.48 -42.10 0.62
CA PHE A 1231 -3.69 -42.90 0.57
C PHE A 1231 -4.67 -42.43 1.65
N GLY A 1232 -5.92 -42.21 1.28
CA GLY A 1232 -6.99 -41.87 2.21
C GLY A 1232 -7.83 -43.10 2.53
N ARG A 1233 -8.21 -43.25 3.80
CA ARG A 1233 -9.09 -44.32 4.26
C ARG A 1233 -10.53 -43.82 4.45
N ASN A 1234 -11.50 -44.66 4.11
CA ASN A 1234 -12.92 -44.41 4.37
C ASN A 1234 -13.27 -44.66 5.87
N PRO A 1235 -14.51 -44.36 6.33
CA PRO A 1235 -14.92 -44.56 7.72
C PRO A 1235 -14.78 -46.00 8.25
N ASN A 1236 -14.74 -47.00 7.36
CA ASN A 1236 -14.52 -48.41 7.68
C ASN A 1236 -13.02 -48.78 7.73
N LYS A 1237 -12.12 -47.79 7.72
CA LYS A 1237 -10.65 -47.92 7.73
C LYS A 1237 -10.05 -48.64 6.51
N GLN A 1238 -10.77 -48.71 5.40
CA GLN A 1238 -10.26 -49.25 4.13
C GLN A 1238 -9.69 -48.14 3.26
N VAL A 1239 -8.56 -48.39 2.58
CA VAL A 1239 -7.98 -47.45 1.62
C VAL A 1239 -8.96 -47.26 0.46
N ALA A 1240 -9.36 -46.01 0.21
CA ALA A 1240 -10.41 -45.65 -0.73
C ALA A 1240 -10.03 -44.49 -1.65
N THR A 1241 -9.03 -43.68 -1.29
CA THR A 1241 -8.55 -42.59 -2.15
C THR A 1241 -7.03 -42.56 -2.23
N LEU A 1242 -6.51 -41.89 -3.25
CA LEU A 1242 -5.09 -41.66 -3.49
C LEU A 1242 -4.91 -40.18 -3.87
N THR A 1243 -3.98 -39.50 -3.23
CA THR A 1243 -3.54 -38.15 -3.61
C THR A 1243 -2.09 -38.20 -4.08
N LEU A 1244 -1.83 -37.80 -5.32
CA LEU A 1244 -0.52 -37.71 -5.92
C LEU A 1244 -0.04 -36.26 -5.90
N GLN A 1245 1.12 -36.00 -5.29
CA GLN A 1245 1.74 -34.68 -5.22
C GLN A 1245 3.07 -34.68 -5.96
N VAL A 1246 3.20 -33.81 -6.97
CA VAL A 1246 4.39 -33.66 -7.81
C VAL A 1246 4.63 -32.17 -8.04
N GLN A 1247 5.83 -31.67 -7.72
CA GLN A 1247 6.29 -30.31 -8.03
C GLN A 1247 5.30 -29.18 -7.61
N GLY A 1248 4.64 -29.34 -6.46
CA GLY A 1248 3.69 -28.36 -5.93
C GLY A 1248 2.27 -28.47 -6.49
N LEU A 1249 2.00 -29.43 -7.37
CA LEU A 1249 0.67 -29.78 -7.86
C LEU A 1249 0.15 -31.02 -7.11
N SER A 1250 -1.17 -31.09 -6.90
CA SER A 1250 -1.84 -32.17 -6.17
C SER A 1250 -3.00 -32.71 -7.00
N PHE A 1251 -3.03 -34.02 -7.22
CA PHE A 1251 -4.03 -34.73 -8.01
C PHE A 1251 -4.71 -35.79 -7.15
N GLU A 1252 -6.03 -35.83 -7.17
CA GLU A 1252 -6.81 -36.77 -6.35
C GLU A 1252 -7.39 -37.89 -7.21
N GLY A 1253 -7.49 -39.08 -6.63
CA GLY A 1253 -8.16 -40.22 -7.23
C GLY A 1253 -8.88 -41.09 -6.21
N ALA A 1254 -9.88 -41.80 -6.70
CA ALA A 1254 -10.71 -42.71 -5.91
C ALA A 1254 -10.47 -44.15 -6.37
N LYS A 1255 -10.36 -45.07 -5.41
CA LYS A 1255 -10.07 -46.50 -5.60
C LYS A 1255 -11.24 -47.28 -6.18
#